data_AF-A0A899FUS9-F1
#
_entry.id   AF-A0A899FUS9-F1
#
_cell.length_a   1.000
_cell.length_b   1.000
_cell.length_c   1.000
_cell.angle_alpha   90.00
_cell.angle_beta   90.00
_cell.angle_gamma   90.00
#
_symmetry.space_group_name_H-M   'P 1'
#
loop_
_entity.id
_entity.type
_entity.pdbx_description
1 polymer ?
#
loop_
_entity_poly.entity_id
_entity_poly.type
_entity_poly.pdbx_seq_one_letter_code
_entity_poly.pdbx_strand_id
1 'polypeptide(L)'
;MIYQSLNFFTKLSSRFSLCKKLNIKYKSSRQFSLSKQTYEKFRIEKDAFGELQVPINCYWGAQTQRSLQNFDIGGPTEKLPLPLVKAFGILKKAAAIVNIDYGLDEKIGKAIQQAADEVISGKLLDHFPLVIWQTGSGTQSNMNANEVISNRAIEILGGKLGSKDPVHPNDHVNMSQSSNDTFPTVMHIAAVTEITKNLIPSLQYLHDALLEKEKSFVGIIKIGRTHLQDATPLTLAQEFSGYVTQVKYGIERINNTLVGLRKLAQGGTAVGTGLNTKIGFDIKIAEQISKLVGEKFETAANKFEALAAHDAIVETSGSLNTVACSLMKIANDIRYLSSGPRCGLGELSLPENEPGSSIMPGKVNPTQNEALTMVCAQVMGNHTAISIGGASGQFELNVFKPMLIANLLQSIRLLSDASRSFAKNCVIGIKANESRINELMNKSLMLVTALNPHIGYDKAALIAKTAHKEGKTLKEVALKLGLLTEQQNMASNDDLIDYEEEELTPHAGVTTVIGAGGTVNGDKKSEKKGSYVGIHSTGFRDFLLKPELLRAIIDCGFEHPSEVQQVCIPQSILGMDIICQAKSGMGKTAVFVLATLQQIDPVDGEVSVLVQCHTRELAFQIKNEYARFSKYMPDVRTCVFYGGTPVRNDIELLKNKEKCPHIIVATPGRLNALVRDKVLRVGSVKHFVLDECDKMLEAIDMRRDIQEVFRATPHQKQVMMFSATLNNEIRPICKKFMQNPLEIYVDDETKLTLHGLQQHYVKLEESAKNRKLNDLLDTLEFNQVVIFVKSIQRASELDRLLRECNFPSVCIHGGLPQEDRISRYKSFKEFNKRICVATDVFGRGIDIERVNVVFNYDTPADADTYLHRVGRAGRFGTRGLSITFVSSSTDAEILDKIQERFEFKNNTFDSHFL
;
A
#
# COMPACT_ATOMS: atom_id res chain seq x y z
N MET A 1 -51.05 -8.54 23.23
CA MET A 1 -50.81 -9.79 22.45
C MET A 1 -49.31 -10.08 22.44
N ILE A 2 -48.62 -10.27 23.57
CA ILE A 2 -48.46 -11.51 24.36
C ILE A 2 -49.33 -12.72 23.94
N TYR A 3 -48.69 -13.88 23.84
CA TYR A 3 -49.18 -15.25 23.59
C TYR A 3 -49.46 -15.67 22.15
N GLN A 4 -48.43 -16.22 21.47
CA GLN A 4 -48.43 -17.60 20.92
C GLN A 4 -47.23 -17.82 19.98
N SER A 5 -46.07 -18.21 20.53
CA SER A 5 -45.01 -18.91 19.76
C SER A 5 -43.86 -19.46 20.63
N LEU A 6 -44.12 -19.79 21.90
CA LEU A 6 -43.35 -20.79 22.65
C LEU A 6 -44.19 -22.07 22.69
N ASN A 7 -44.11 -22.93 21.64
CA ASN A 7 -44.50 -24.35 21.68
C ASN A 7 -44.32 -25.05 20.30
N PHE A 8 -43.14 -24.95 19.67
CA PHE A 8 -42.84 -25.75 18.48
C PHE A 8 -41.53 -26.55 18.55
N PHE A 9 -40.92 -26.66 19.74
CA PHE A 9 -39.70 -27.45 19.96
C PHE A 9 -39.89 -28.71 20.83
N THR A 10 -41.13 -29.13 21.09
CA THR A 10 -41.45 -30.30 21.95
C THR A 10 -42.40 -31.32 21.29
N LYS A 11 -42.45 -31.41 19.96
CA LYS A 11 -43.27 -32.44 19.27
C LYS A 11 -42.65 -33.04 18.01
N LEU A 12 -41.35 -33.35 18.06
CA LEU A 12 -40.71 -34.26 17.10
C LEU A 12 -39.81 -35.32 17.79
N SER A 13 -40.20 -35.75 19.01
CA SER A 13 -39.51 -36.80 19.78
C SER A 13 -40.34 -38.06 20.04
N SER A 14 -41.42 -38.31 19.28
CA SER A 14 -42.33 -39.44 19.56
C SER A 14 -42.72 -40.31 18.36
N ARG A 15 -41.78 -40.58 17.45
CA ARG A 15 -41.84 -41.76 16.56
C ARG A 15 -40.45 -42.38 16.34
N PHE A 16 -39.83 -42.89 17.41
CA PHE A 16 -38.87 -43.99 17.33
C PHE A 16 -38.78 -44.67 18.72
N SER A 17 -39.80 -45.46 19.04
CA SER A 17 -39.73 -46.49 20.08
C SER A 17 -40.57 -47.69 19.63
N LEU A 18 -39.95 -48.51 18.79
CA LEU A 18 -40.22 -49.94 18.75
C LEU A 18 -38.90 -50.62 18.39
N CYS A 19 -38.64 -51.76 19.03
CA CYS A 19 -37.43 -52.60 18.89
C CYS A 19 -36.27 -52.31 19.87
N LYS A 20 -36.57 -52.33 21.17
CA LYS A 20 -35.69 -52.97 22.16
C LYS A 20 -36.31 -54.30 22.57
N LYS A 21 -35.84 -55.40 21.96
CA LYS A 21 -35.78 -56.78 22.51
C LYS A 21 -35.48 -57.75 21.37
N LEU A 22 -34.21 -58.16 21.28
CA LEU A 22 -33.74 -59.55 21.13
C LEU A 22 -32.22 -59.50 20.88
N ASN A 23 -31.49 -60.13 21.80
CA ASN A 23 -30.04 -60.09 21.91
C ASN A 23 -29.51 -61.43 21.37
N ILE A 24 -29.22 -61.53 20.06
CA ILE A 24 -28.58 -62.72 19.43
C ILE A 24 -27.61 -62.26 18.33
N LYS A 25 -26.38 -62.79 18.41
CA LYS A 25 -25.18 -62.53 17.59
C LYS A 25 -25.45 -62.43 16.08
N TYR A 26 -25.10 -61.32 15.45
CA TYR A 26 -24.98 -61.24 13.99
C TYR A 26 -23.66 -61.90 13.54
N LYS A 27 -23.79 -63.10 12.95
CA LYS A 27 -22.76 -63.73 12.12
C LYS A 27 -22.61 -62.90 10.84
N SER A 28 -21.54 -62.12 10.77
CA SER A 28 -21.02 -61.57 9.52
C SER A 28 -20.35 -62.69 8.72
N SER A 29 -21.08 -63.35 7.83
CA SER A 29 -20.48 -64.16 6.76
C SER A 29 -19.96 -63.25 5.66
N ARG A 30 -18.78 -62.64 5.87
CA ARG A 30 -17.97 -62.14 4.77
C ARG A 30 -17.46 -63.36 4.01
N GLN A 31 -17.93 -63.55 2.78
CA GLN A 31 -17.17 -64.35 1.81
C GLN A 31 -15.80 -63.70 1.66
N PHE A 32 -14.79 -64.33 2.25
CA PHE A 32 -13.40 -64.12 1.86
C PHE A 32 -13.29 -64.57 0.40
N SER A 33 -13.50 -63.63 -0.52
CA SER A 33 -12.73 -63.65 -1.76
C SER A 33 -11.28 -63.53 -1.32
N LEU A 34 -10.58 -64.67 -1.26
CA LEU A 34 -9.13 -64.75 -1.29
C LEU A 34 -8.68 -64.07 -2.59
N SER A 35 -8.64 -62.74 -2.62
CA SER A 35 -7.71 -62.06 -3.50
C SER A 35 -6.36 -62.59 -3.07
N LYS A 36 -5.69 -63.31 -3.98
CA LYS A 36 -4.29 -63.70 -3.82
C LYS A 36 -3.57 -62.49 -3.22
N GLN A 37 -3.09 -62.62 -1.98
CA GLN A 37 -2.02 -61.80 -1.48
C GLN A 37 -0.88 -61.99 -2.48
N THR A 38 -0.75 -61.08 -3.43
CA THR A 38 0.52 -60.86 -4.09
C THR A 38 1.45 -60.50 -2.95
N TYR A 39 2.28 -61.47 -2.54
CA TYR A 39 3.44 -61.17 -1.72
C TYR A 39 4.20 -60.07 -2.46
N GLU A 40 4.11 -58.83 -2.00
CA GLU A 40 4.96 -57.76 -2.52
C GLU A 40 6.39 -58.25 -2.31
N LYS A 41 7.07 -58.52 -3.41
CA LYS A 41 8.47 -58.93 -3.36
C LYS A 41 9.26 -57.68 -2.96
N PHE A 42 10.07 -57.79 -1.93
CA PHE A 42 10.94 -56.73 -1.47
C PHE A 42 12.38 -56.98 -1.93
N ARG A 43 13.12 -55.90 -2.19
CA ARG A 43 14.59 -55.91 -2.21
C ARG A 43 15.12 -55.32 -0.91
N ILE A 44 16.30 -55.77 -0.51
CA ILE A 44 17.01 -55.19 0.63
C ILE A 44 17.90 -54.07 0.10
N GLU A 45 17.71 -52.88 0.65
CA GLU A 45 18.65 -51.77 0.49
C GLU A 45 19.27 -51.39 1.84
N LYS A 46 20.37 -50.66 1.82
CA LYS A 46 21.12 -50.26 3.02
C LYS A 46 21.41 -48.78 3.01
N ASP A 47 21.19 -48.10 4.12
CA ASP A 47 21.70 -46.76 4.41
C ASP A 47 22.59 -46.78 5.66
N ALA A 48 22.96 -45.60 6.18
CA ALA A 48 23.79 -45.49 7.37
C ALA A 48 23.11 -46.04 8.64
N PHE A 49 21.78 -46.17 8.66
CA PHE A 49 21.00 -46.69 9.79
C PHE A 49 20.70 -48.19 9.66
N GLY A 50 21.18 -48.86 8.60
CA GLY A 50 21.08 -50.31 8.41
C GLY A 50 20.27 -50.71 7.19
N GLU A 51 19.84 -51.97 7.18
CA GLU A 51 19.07 -52.57 6.09
C GLU A 51 17.58 -52.22 6.19
N LEU A 52 16.92 -52.09 5.03
CA LEU A 52 15.50 -51.79 4.92
C LEU A 52 14.89 -52.51 3.70
N GLN A 53 13.65 -52.98 3.85
CA GLN A 53 12.90 -53.61 2.77
C GLN A 53 12.21 -52.56 1.90
N VAL A 54 12.47 -52.60 0.59
CA VAL A 54 11.89 -51.69 -0.40
C VAL A 54 11.14 -52.51 -1.46
N PRO A 55 9.92 -52.13 -1.91
CA PRO A 55 9.21 -52.85 -2.96
C PRO A 55 10.04 -53.02 -4.24
N ILE A 56 10.05 -54.21 -4.84
CA ILE A 56 10.93 -54.54 -5.98
C ILE A 56 10.62 -53.72 -7.25
N ASN A 57 9.39 -53.24 -7.38
CA ASN A 57 8.86 -52.51 -8.53
C ASN A 57 9.08 -50.98 -8.44
N CYS A 58 9.79 -50.50 -7.42
CA CYS A 58 9.99 -49.07 -7.18
C CYS A 58 11.45 -48.67 -7.32
N TYR A 59 11.76 -47.56 -8.00
CA TYR A 59 13.14 -47.08 -8.14
C TYR A 59 13.69 -46.31 -6.93
N TRP A 60 12.86 -45.87 -5.98
CA TRP A 60 13.36 -45.21 -4.77
C TRP A 60 14.10 -46.18 -3.86
N GLY A 61 15.00 -45.71 -3.00
CA GLY A 61 15.86 -46.55 -2.18
C GLY A 61 15.55 -46.52 -0.68
N ALA A 62 16.54 -46.91 0.12
CA ALA A 62 16.40 -47.01 1.58
C ALA A 62 15.96 -45.69 2.26
N GLN A 63 16.51 -44.53 1.86
CA GLN A 63 16.20 -43.28 2.54
C GLN A 63 14.77 -42.80 2.24
N THR A 64 14.31 -42.97 1.00
CA THR A 64 12.92 -42.67 0.64
C THR A 64 11.95 -43.58 1.39
N GLN A 65 12.23 -44.89 1.43
CA GLN A 65 11.38 -45.84 2.12
C GLN A 65 11.29 -45.56 3.63
N ARG A 66 12.42 -45.16 4.25
CA ARG A 66 12.47 -44.74 5.65
C ARG A 66 11.67 -43.45 5.88
N SER A 67 11.79 -42.48 4.99
CA SER A 67 11.02 -41.24 5.06
C SER A 67 9.52 -41.50 4.94
N LEU A 68 9.11 -42.40 4.05
CA LEU A 68 7.71 -42.77 3.87
C LEU A 68 7.10 -43.38 5.14
N GLN A 69 7.89 -44.16 5.90
CA GLN A 69 7.46 -44.74 7.18
C GLN A 69 7.43 -43.73 8.32
N ASN A 70 8.33 -42.73 8.31
CA ASN A 70 8.48 -41.78 9.40
C ASN A 70 7.58 -40.53 9.29
N PHE A 71 7.13 -40.19 8.07
CA PHE A 71 6.37 -38.96 7.78
C PHE A 71 5.03 -39.30 7.12
N ASP A 72 4.20 -40.09 7.80
CA ASP A 72 2.85 -40.44 7.36
C ASP A 72 1.84 -39.34 7.72
N ILE A 73 1.92 -38.21 7.01
CA ILE A 73 1.14 -36.99 7.29
C ILE A 73 0.45 -36.53 6.01
N GLY A 74 -0.89 -36.42 6.04
CA GLY A 74 -1.69 -35.83 4.95
C GLY A 74 -2.02 -36.75 3.77
N GLY A 75 -1.36 -37.91 3.66
CA GLY A 75 -1.69 -38.94 2.68
C GLY A 75 -1.44 -38.51 1.21
N PRO A 76 -2.09 -39.18 0.23
CA PRO A 76 -1.82 -38.97 -1.20
C PRO A 76 -2.08 -37.55 -1.71
N THR A 77 -2.95 -36.78 -1.07
CA THR A 77 -3.29 -35.40 -1.46
C THR A 77 -2.20 -34.39 -1.11
N GLU A 78 -1.35 -34.72 -0.13
CA GLU A 78 -0.27 -33.88 0.38
C GLU A 78 1.10 -34.34 -0.13
N LYS A 79 1.14 -35.10 -1.23
CA LYS A 79 2.38 -35.46 -1.94
C LYS A 79 3.05 -34.22 -2.52
N LEU A 80 4.36 -34.31 -2.76
CA LEU A 80 5.08 -33.22 -3.41
C LEU A 80 4.44 -32.81 -4.75
N PRO A 81 4.33 -31.50 -5.04
CA PRO A 81 3.76 -31.03 -6.29
C PRO A 81 4.53 -31.54 -7.51
N LEU A 82 3.80 -31.96 -8.54
CA LEU A 82 4.37 -32.45 -9.80
C LEU A 82 5.40 -31.49 -10.44
N PRO A 83 5.18 -30.16 -10.51
CA PRO A 83 6.18 -29.24 -11.06
C PRO A 83 7.51 -29.29 -10.31
N LEU A 84 7.49 -29.54 -8.99
CA LEU A 84 8.69 -29.65 -8.17
C LEU A 84 9.46 -30.94 -8.48
N VAL A 85 8.76 -32.06 -8.68
CA VAL A 85 9.37 -33.34 -9.08
C VAL A 85 10.06 -33.22 -10.45
N LYS A 86 9.41 -32.56 -11.41
CA LYS A 86 10.02 -32.28 -12.72
C LYS A 86 11.25 -31.37 -12.60
N ALA A 87 11.21 -30.37 -11.72
CA ALA A 87 12.34 -29.49 -11.46
C ALA A 87 13.55 -30.22 -10.87
N PHE A 88 13.35 -31.26 -10.05
CA PHE A 88 14.44 -32.17 -9.65
C PHE A 88 15.09 -32.85 -10.86
N GLY A 89 14.29 -33.38 -11.79
CA GLY A 89 14.82 -33.95 -13.03
C GLY A 89 15.68 -32.95 -13.81
N ILE A 90 15.20 -31.72 -13.97
CA ILE A 90 15.94 -30.63 -14.66
C ILE A 90 17.28 -30.36 -13.97
N LEU A 91 17.27 -30.18 -12.65
CA LEU A 91 18.48 -29.87 -11.90
C LEU A 91 19.50 -31.03 -11.95
N LYS A 92 19.06 -32.27 -11.75
CA LYS A 92 19.96 -33.43 -11.76
C LYS A 92 20.53 -33.70 -13.14
N LYS A 93 19.76 -33.45 -14.21
CA LYS A 93 20.27 -33.46 -15.59
C LYS A 93 21.36 -32.39 -15.78
N ALA A 94 21.08 -31.15 -15.37
CA ALA A 94 22.05 -30.06 -15.50
C ALA A 94 23.33 -30.33 -14.70
N ALA A 95 23.21 -30.83 -13.47
CA ALA A 95 24.34 -31.18 -12.62
C ALA A 95 25.21 -32.28 -13.26
N ALA A 96 24.60 -33.33 -13.81
CA ALA A 96 25.33 -34.39 -14.49
C ALA A 96 26.09 -33.88 -15.72
N ILE A 97 25.48 -33.00 -16.53
CA ILE A 97 26.14 -32.37 -17.69
C ILE A 97 27.37 -31.58 -17.24
N VAL A 98 27.21 -30.71 -16.23
CA VAL A 98 28.31 -29.86 -15.75
C VAL A 98 29.40 -30.69 -15.06
N ASN A 99 29.04 -31.72 -14.31
CA ASN A 99 30.02 -32.54 -13.59
C ASN A 99 30.87 -33.43 -14.51
N ILE A 100 30.43 -33.73 -15.74
CA ILE A 100 31.29 -34.39 -16.74
C ILE A 100 32.55 -33.54 -16.99
N ASP A 101 32.42 -32.22 -17.10
CA ASP A 101 33.56 -31.30 -17.23
C ASP A 101 34.48 -31.32 -15.99
N TYR A 102 33.97 -31.74 -14.83
CA TYR A 102 34.68 -31.74 -13.55
C TYR A 102 35.08 -33.14 -13.05
N GLY A 103 35.00 -34.16 -13.91
CA GLY A 103 35.54 -35.49 -13.67
C GLY A 103 34.51 -36.58 -13.35
N LEU A 104 33.21 -36.33 -13.53
CA LEU A 104 32.22 -37.42 -13.58
C LEU A 104 32.42 -38.23 -14.86
N ASP A 105 32.48 -39.56 -14.72
CA ASP A 105 32.57 -40.46 -15.88
C ASP A 105 31.45 -40.20 -16.89
N GLU A 106 31.81 -40.07 -18.16
CA GLU A 106 30.87 -39.68 -19.22
C GLU A 106 29.75 -40.69 -19.42
N LYS A 107 30.03 -41.99 -19.26
CA LYS A 107 29.02 -43.06 -19.42
C LYS A 107 28.01 -43.01 -18.27
N ILE A 108 28.49 -42.83 -17.03
CA ILE A 108 27.62 -42.61 -15.86
C ILE A 108 26.81 -41.32 -16.04
N GLY A 109 27.45 -40.21 -16.43
CA GLY A 109 26.81 -38.93 -16.62
C GLY A 109 25.70 -38.96 -17.69
N LYS A 110 25.91 -39.66 -18.82
CA LYS A 110 24.88 -39.85 -19.85
C LYS A 110 23.70 -40.69 -19.37
N ALA A 111 23.94 -41.75 -18.59
CA ALA A 111 22.87 -42.56 -18.02
C ALA A 111 22.02 -41.77 -17.01
N ILE A 112 22.65 -40.92 -16.18
CA ILE A 112 21.95 -40.01 -15.27
C ILE A 112 21.09 -39.01 -16.05
N GLN A 113 21.61 -38.43 -17.14
CA GLN A 113 20.85 -37.50 -17.98
C GLN A 113 19.61 -38.18 -18.59
N GLN A 114 19.73 -39.41 -19.09
CA GLN A 114 18.61 -40.17 -19.65
C GLN A 114 17.55 -40.48 -18.57
N ALA A 115 17.96 -40.93 -17.39
CA ALA A 115 17.03 -41.18 -16.28
C ALA A 115 16.34 -39.88 -15.81
N ALA A 116 17.07 -38.78 -15.75
CA ALA A 116 16.52 -37.48 -15.41
C ALA A 116 15.50 -36.98 -16.46
N ASP A 117 15.72 -37.23 -17.76
CA ASP A 117 14.72 -36.94 -18.82
C ASP A 117 13.42 -37.72 -18.61
N GLU A 118 13.48 -38.95 -18.12
CA GLU A 118 12.28 -39.73 -17.77
C GLU A 118 11.52 -39.11 -16.58
N VAL A 119 12.22 -38.54 -15.59
CA VAL A 119 11.61 -37.75 -14.52
C VAL A 119 10.93 -36.49 -15.08
N ILE A 120 11.63 -35.72 -15.92
CA ILE A 120 11.11 -34.49 -16.53
C ILE A 120 9.85 -34.76 -17.35
N SER A 121 9.86 -35.84 -18.14
CA SER A 121 8.71 -36.25 -18.96
C SER A 121 7.51 -36.77 -18.15
N GLY A 122 7.71 -37.11 -16.88
CA GLY A 122 6.68 -37.65 -16.00
C GLY A 122 6.51 -39.18 -16.07
N LYS A 123 7.44 -39.91 -16.71
CA LYS A 123 7.38 -41.38 -16.78
C LYS A 123 7.60 -42.06 -15.42
N LEU A 124 8.28 -41.38 -14.49
CA LEU A 124 8.71 -41.95 -13.21
C LEU A 124 7.97 -41.38 -11.98
N LEU A 125 6.83 -40.72 -12.17
CA LEU A 125 6.14 -39.99 -11.09
C LEU A 125 5.68 -40.87 -9.94
N ASP A 126 5.29 -42.12 -10.22
CA ASP A 126 4.89 -43.08 -9.19
C ASP A 126 6.02 -43.45 -8.23
N HIS A 127 7.27 -43.10 -8.57
CA HIS A 127 8.45 -43.32 -7.74
C HIS A 127 8.81 -42.15 -6.81
N PHE A 128 7.93 -41.14 -6.71
CA PHE A 128 8.07 -40.01 -5.79
C PHE A 128 6.94 -40.01 -4.75
N PRO A 129 6.97 -40.90 -3.74
CA PRO A 129 5.85 -41.11 -2.84
C PRO A 129 5.77 -40.09 -1.69
N LEU A 130 6.80 -39.25 -1.50
CA LEU A 130 6.97 -38.42 -0.31
C LEU A 130 5.98 -37.25 -0.24
N VAL A 131 5.60 -36.93 0.99
CA VAL A 131 4.69 -35.84 1.33
C VAL A 131 5.41 -34.49 1.50
N ILE A 132 4.65 -33.41 1.44
CA ILE A 132 5.11 -32.04 1.73
C ILE A 132 5.64 -31.96 3.17
N TRP A 133 4.95 -32.58 4.11
CA TRP A 133 5.20 -32.57 5.56
C TRP A 133 6.34 -33.50 5.96
N GLN A 134 7.52 -33.19 5.48
CA GLN A 134 8.75 -33.97 5.65
C GLN A 134 9.82 -33.13 6.36
N THR A 135 11.10 -33.53 6.29
CA THR A 135 12.19 -32.65 6.72
C THR A 135 12.11 -31.26 6.08
N GLY A 136 12.27 -30.24 6.90
CA GLY A 136 12.08 -28.84 6.51
C GLY A 136 13.03 -28.30 5.44
N SER A 137 14.18 -28.96 5.26
CA SER A 137 15.13 -28.65 4.18
C SER A 137 14.76 -29.31 2.85
N GLY A 138 13.83 -30.26 2.85
CA GLY A 138 13.50 -31.09 1.69
C GLY A 138 14.56 -32.15 1.34
N THR A 139 15.48 -32.47 2.26
CA THR A 139 16.52 -33.48 2.08
C THR A 139 16.00 -34.84 1.63
N GLN A 140 14.88 -35.30 2.20
CA GLN A 140 14.32 -36.60 1.85
C GLN A 140 13.85 -36.65 0.39
N SER A 141 13.31 -35.54 -0.12
CA SER A 141 12.92 -35.44 -1.53
C SER A 141 14.09 -35.26 -2.48
N ASN A 142 15.16 -34.55 -2.07
CA ASN A 142 16.42 -34.57 -2.81
C ASN A 142 16.97 -36.01 -2.91
N MET A 143 17.00 -36.74 -1.80
CA MET A 143 17.44 -38.13 -1.78
C MET A 143 16.52 -39.05 -2.58
N ASN A 144 15.21 -38.81 -2.59
CA ASN A 144 14.27 -39.55 -3.43
C ASN A 144 14.59 -39.36 -4.91
N ALA A 145 14.85 -38.13 -5.36
CA ALA A 145 15.30 -37.88 -6.73
C ALA A 145 16.63 -38.59 -7.01
N ASN A 146 17.60 -38.50 -6.09
CA ASN A 146 18.90 -39.15 -6.24
C ASN A 146 18.78 -40.68 -6.36
N GLU A 147 18.01 -41.33 -5.50
CA GLU A 147 17.81 -42.78 -5.49
C GLU A 147 17.06 -43.26 -6.74
N VAL A 148 15.99 -42.57 -7.14
CA VAL A 148 15.23 -42.92 -8.35
C VAL A 148 16.10 -42.82 -9.61
N ILE A 149 16.82 -41.70 -9.76
CA ILE A 149 17.68 -41.47 -10.92
C ILE A 149 18.88 -42.43 -10.91
N SER A 150 19.47 -42.69 -9.73
CA SER A 150 20.55 -43.67 -9.57
C SER A 150 20.10 -45.07 -10.01
N ASN A 151 19.00 -45.58 -9.44
CA ASN A 151 18.51 -46.92 -9.76
C ASN A 151 18.08 -47.05 -11.21
N ARG A 152 17.47 -46.02 -11.79
CA ARG A 152 17.13 -46.02 -13.20
C ARG A 152 18.38 -45.98 -14.10
N ALA A 153 19.40 -45.20 -13.75
CA ALA A 153 20.66 -45.17 -14.47
C ALA A 153 21.44 -46.49 -14.37
N ILE A 154 21.40 -47.16 -13.20
CA ILE A 154 21.95 -48.52 -13.02
C ILE A 154 21.27 -49.49 -13.98
N GLU A 155 19.94 -49.45 -14.06
CA GLU A 155 19.18 -50.32 -14.97
C GLU A 155 19.52 -50.06 -16.45
N ILE A 156 19.63 -48.79 -16.86
CA ILE A 156 20.06 -48.39 -18.22
C ILE A 156 21.45 -48.97 -18.54
N LEU A 157 22.32 -49.07 -17.54
CA LEU A 157 23.67 -49.61 -17.67
C LEU A 157 23.75 -51.13 -17.49
N GLY A 158 22.62 -51.81 -17.29
CA GLY A 158 22.54 -53.27 -17.10
C GLY A 158 22.98 -53.76 -15.71
N GLY A 159 23.08 -52.86 -14.73
CA GLY A 159 23.40 -53.20 -13.34
C GLY A 159 22.20 -53.68 -12.52
N LYS A 160 22.44 -53.97 -11.24
CA LYS A 160 21.40 -54.45 -10.31
C LYS A 160 20.84 -53.31 -9.48
N LEU A 161 19.53 -53.06 -9.56
CA LEU A 161 18.85 -52.05 -8.73
C LEU A 161 19.17 -52.22 -7.23
N GLY A 162 19.37 -51.10 -6.54
CA GLY A 162 19.69 -51.01 -5.12
C GLY A 162 21.14 -51.30 -4.76
N SER A 163 21.97 -51.74 -5.71
CA SER A 163 23.40 -51.97 -5.48
C SER A 163 24.22 -50.69 -5.29
N LYS A 164 23.71 -49.56 -5.82
CA LYS A 164 24.42 -48.28 -5.93
C LYS A 164 25.68 -48.34 -6.80
N ASP A 165 25.77 -49.36 -7.65
CA ASP A 165 26.86 -49.63 -8.59
C ASP A 165 26.26 -49.92 -9.99
N PRO A 166 26.73 -49.28 -11.07
CA PRO A 166 27.84 -48.32 -11.14
C PRO A 166 27.46 -46.88 -10.75
N VAL A 167 26.20 -46.60 -10.41
CA VAL A 167 25.74 -45.21 -10.13
C VAL A 167 25.38 -45.03 -8.66
N HIS A 168 26.22 -44.35 -7.88
CA HIS A 168 25.91 -44.03 -6.49
C HIS A 168 24.99 -42.80 -6.38
N PRO A 169 23.92 -42.83 -5.57
CA PRO A 169 22.99 -41.70 -5.44
C PRO A 169 23.64 -40.44 -4.85
N ASN A 170 24.63 -40.58 -3.96
CA ASN A 170 25.34 -39.43 -3.39
C ASN A 170 26.55 -39.01 -4.23
N ASP A 171 27.38 -39.99 -4.62
CA ASP A 171 28.72 -39.69 -5.14
C ASP A 171 28.67 -39.32 -6.62
N HIS A 172 27.62 -39.77 -7.34
CA HIS A 172 27.41 -39.46 -8.76
C HIS A 172 26.21 -38.53 -8.95
N VAL A 173 25.00 -38.91 -8.50
CA VAL A 173 23.78 -38.11 -8.78
C VAL A 173 23.73 -36.81 -7.96
N ASN A 174 24.22 -36.84 -6.72
CA ASN A 174 24.32 -35.67 -5.85
C ASN A 174 25.73 -35.04 -5.82
N MET A 175 26.58 -35.38 -6.79
CA MET A 175 27.94 -34.83 -6.91
C MET A 175 27.88 -33.29 -6.97
N SER A 176 28.73 -32.62 -6.19
CA SER A 176 28.84 -31.15 -6.08
C SER A 176 27.59 -30.43 -5.58
N GLN A 177 26.66 -31.14 -4.95
CA GLN A 177 25.37 -30.63 -4.49
C GLN A 177 25.14 -30.94 -3.00
N SER A 178 24.29 -30.15 -2.37
CA SER A 178 23.70 -30.39 -1.05
C SER A 178 22.18 -30.32 -1.15
N SER A 179 21.44 -31.00 -0.28
CA SER A 179 19.99 -30.77 -0.21
C SER A 179 19.67 -29.29 0.05
N ASN A 180 20.53 -28.60 0.80
CA ASN A 180 20.32 -27.23 1.22
C ASN A 180 20.36 -26.26 0.03
N ASP A 181 21.20 -26.48 -0.98
CA ASP A 181 21.25 -25.65 -2.20
C ASP A 181 20.45 -26.23 -3.37
N THR A 182 20.18 -27.55 -3.36
CA THR A 182 19.35 -28.23 -4.36
C THR A 182 17.88 -27.88 -4.21
N PHE A 183 17.32 -28.00 -3.00
CA PHE A 183 15.89 -27.78 -2.78
C PHE A 183 15.43 -26.35 -3.14
N PRO A 184 16.06 -25.26 -2.65
CA PRO A 184 15.75 -23.90 -3.09
C PRO A 184 15.90 -23.70 -4.61
N THR A 185 16.90 -24.33 -5.23
CA THR A 185 17.08 -24.26 -6.69
C THR A 185 15.88 -24.86 -7.44
N VAL A 186 15.40 -26.04 -7.04
CA VAL A 186 14.22 -26.64 -7.69
C VAL A 186 12.92 -25.91 -7.38
N MET A 187 12.81 -25.26 -6.21
CA MET A 187 11.68 -24.38 -5.88
C MET A 187 11.57 -23.23 -6.89
N HIS A 188 12.70 -22.58 -7.17
CA HIS A 188 12.77 -21.45 -8.11
C HIS A 188 12.54 -21.90 -9.56
N ILE A 189 13.13 -23.02 -9.99
CA ILE A 189 12.88 -23.58 -11.33
C ILE A 189 11.39 -23.88 -11.52
N ALA A 190 10.75 -24.55 -10.55
CA ALA A 190 9.33 -24.88 -10.62
C ALA A 190 8.45 -23.62 -10.65
N ALA A 191 8.70 -22.66 -9.76
CA ALA A 191 7.93 -21.43 -9.68
C ALA A 191 8.02 -20.60 -10.98
N VAL A 192 9.24 -20.35 -11.49
CA VAL A 192 9.43 -19.59 -12.74
C VAL A 192 8.77 -20.29 -13.92
N THR A 193 8.92 -21.62 -14.01
CA THR A 193 8.32 -22.40 -15.11
C THR A 193 6.79 -22.32 -15.08
N GLU A 194 6.17 -22.48 -13.92
CA GLU A 194 4.71 -22.44 -13.80
C GLU A 194 4.15 -21.02 -13.97
N ILE A 195 4.86 -19.99 -13.50
CA ILE A 195 4.45 -18.60 -13.72
C ILE A 195 4.47 -18.25 -15.20
N THR A 196 5.57 -18.54 -15.90
CA THR A 196 5.78 -18.17 -17.30
C THR A 196 4.91 -18.98 -18.25
N LYS A 197 4.76 -20.28 -18.02
CA LYS A 197 4.04 -21.18 -18.94
C LYS A 197 2.54 -21.30 -18.66
N ASN A 198 2.10 -21.05 -17.42
CA ASN A 198 0.69 -21.24 -17.04
C ASN A 198 0.03 -19.94 -16.57
N LEU A 199 0.59 -19.27 -15.55
CA LEU A 199 -0.12 -18.15 -14.90
C LEU A 199 -0.21 -16.90 -15.77
N ILE A 200 0.92 -16.42 -16.30
CA ILE A 200 0.94 -15.22 -17.14
C ILE A 200 0.03 -15.41 -18.37
N PRO A 201 0.12 -16.52 -19.14
CA PRO A 201 -0.81 -16.77 -20.25
C PRO A 201 -2.29 -16.85 -19.82
N SER A 202 -2.59 -17.43 -18.66
CA SER A 202 -3.96 -17.48 -18.13
C SER A 202 -4.52 -16.10 -17.79
N LEU A 203 -3.71 -15.26 -17.16
CA LEU A 203 -4.11 -13.89 -16.83
C LEU A 203 -4.23 -13.04 -18.10
N GLN A 204 -3.35 -13.25 -19.09
CA GLN A 204 -3.44 -12.60 -20.39
C GLN A 204 -4.75 -12.99 -21.10
N TYR A 205 -5.12 -14.26 -21.10
CA TYR A 205 -6.38 -14.71 -21.68
C TYR A 205 -7.61 -14.07 -21.01
N LEU A 206 -7.57 -13.88 -19.68
CA LEU A 206 -8.62 -13.16 -18.95
C LEU A 206 -8.62 -11.67 -19.27
N HIS A 207 -7.45 -11.04 -19.30
CA HIS A 207 -7.26 -9.64 -19.69
C HIS A 207 -7.89 -9.37 -21.06
N ASP A 208 -7.54 -10.18 -22.05
CA ASP A 208 -8.00 -10.01 -23.43
C ASP A 208 -9.52 -10.21 -23.52
N ALA A 209 -10.09 -11.18 -22.78
CA ALA A 209 -11.53 -11.37 -22.72
C ALA A 209 -12.27 -10.16 -22.09
N LEU A 210 -11.68 -9.52 -21.07
CA LEU A 210 -12.23 -8.30 -20.46
C LEU A 210 -12.11 -7.09 -21.39
N LEU A 211 -10.98 -6.96 -22.08
CA LEU A 211 -10.72 -5.88 -23.04
C LEU A 211 -11.69 -5.93 -24.23
N GLU A 212 -11.99 -7.13 -24.74
CA GLU A 212 -13.01 -7.28 -25.78
C GLU A 212 -14.41 -6.91 -25.27
N LYS A 213 -14.70 -7.12 -23.97
CA LYS A 213 -15.95 -6.66 -23.38
C LYS A 213 -16.02 -5.16 -23.21
N GLU A 214 -14.96 -4.54 -22.73
CA GLU A 214 -14.81 -3.09 -22.69
C GLU A 214 -15.12 -2.47 -24.07
N LYS A 215 -14.47 -2.93 -25.13
CA LYS A 215 -14.72 -2.46 -26.50
C LYS A 215 -16.16 -2.68 -26.94
N SER A 216 -16.77 -3.81 -26.58
CA SER A 216 -18.16 -4.12 -26.96
C SER A 216 -19.21 -3.31 -26.20
N PHE A 217 -18.83 -2.66 -25.08
CA PHE A 217 -19.74 -1.92 -24.21
C PHE A 217 -19.60 -0.39 -24.35
N VAL A 218 -18.84 0.07 -25.35
CA VAL A 218 -18.74 1.48 -25.72
C VAL A 218 -20.14 2.02 -26.01
N GLY A 219 -20.43 3.23 -25.51
CA GLY A 219 -21.73 3.90 -25.67
C GLY A 219 -22.85 3.41 -24.75
N ILE A 220 -22.67 2.32 -23.98
CA ILE A 220 -23.68 1.88 -23.01
C ILE A 220 -23.51 2.69 -21.72
N ILE A 221 -24.34 3.71 -21.53
CA ILE A 221 -24.32 4.56 -20.33
C ILE A 221 -25.11 3.88 -19.21
N LYS A 222 -24.48 3.70 -18.04
CA LYS A 222 -25.08 3.15 -16.83
C LYS A 222 -24.96 4.10 -15.66
N ILE A 223 -25.68 3.79 -14.58
CA ILE A 223 -25.53 4.51 -13.32
C ILE A 223 -24.33 3.98 -12.53
N GLY A 224 -23.47 4.88 -12.07
CA GLY A 224 -22.39 4.54 -11.13
C GLY A 224 -22.95 4.24 -9.75
N ARG A 225 -22.19 3.46 -8.97
CA ARG A 225 -22.52 3.20 -7.57
C ARG A 225 -21.30 3.36 -6.67
N THR A 226 -21.41 4.24 -5.69
CA THR A 226 -20.45 4.38 -4.59
C THR A 226 -21.17 4.07 -3.29
N HIS A 227 -20.56 3.29 -2.41
CA HIS A 227 -21.22 2.80 -1.18
C HIS A 227 -22.54 2.03 -1.44
N LEU A 228 -22.65 1.39 -2.61
CA LEU A 228 -23.88 0.74 -3.11
C LEU A 228 -25.08 1.67 -3.35
N GLN A 229 -24.90 3.00 -3.24
CA GLN A 229 -25.92 4.00 -3.55
C GLN A 229 -25.77 4.49 -4.99
N ASP A 230 -26.86 4.98 -5.58
CA ASP A 230 -26.83 5.61 -6.90
C ASP A 230 -25.86 6.82 -6.90
N ALA A 231 -25.08 6.96 -7.96
CA ALA A 231 -24.10 8.03 -8.15
C ALA A 231 -24.26 8.68 -9.54
N THR A 232 -23.21 9.28 -10.09
CA THR A 232 -23.21 9.86 -11.45
C THR A 232 -23.08 8.76 -12.53
N PRO A 233 -23.49 9.04 -13.77
CA PRO A 233 -23.31 8.11 -14.88
C PRO A 233 -21.84 7.85 -15.23
N LEU A 234 -21.60 6.68 -15.83
CA LEU A 234 -20.38 6.29 -16.53
C LEU A 234 -20.76 5.29 -17.62
N THR A 235 -19.89 5.04 -18.59
CA THR A 235 -20.12 3.96 -19.55
C THR A 235 -19.79 2.60 -18.92
N LEU A 236 -20.47 1.54 -19.38
CA LEU A 236 -20.14 0.18 -18.98
C LEU A 236 -18.73 -0.22 -19.48
N ALA A 237 -18.26 0.37 -20.58
CA ALA A 237 -16.87 0.28 -21.01
C ALA A 237 -15.91 0.85 -19.96
N GLN A 238 -16.15 2.07 -19.44
CA GLN A 238 -15.33 2.67 -18.37
C GLN A 238 -15.31 1.83 -17.09
N GLU A 239 -16.39 1.13 -16.75
CA GLU A 239 -16.39 0.20 -15.62
C GLU A 239 -15.48 -1.01 -15.89
N PHE A 240 -15.54 -1.58 -17.10
CA PHE A 240 -14.71 -2.72 -17.50
C PHE A 240 -13.24 -2.35 -17.71
N SER A 241 -12.91 -1.13 -18.14
CA SER A 241 -11.53 -0.66 -18.28
C SER A 241 -10.77 -0.68 -16.95
N GLY A 242 -11.48 -0.43 -15.85
CA GLY A 242 -10.96 -0.63 -14.50
C GLY A 242 -10.55 -2.09 -14.23
N TYR A 243 -11.33 -3.06 -14.69
CA TYR A 243 -11.01 -4.48 -14.55
C TYR A 243 -9.82 -4.89 -15.41
N VAL A 244 -9.78 -4.44 -16.66
CA VAL A 244 -8.67 -4.66 -17.60
C VAL A 244 -7.36 -4.16 -17.01
N THR A 245 -7.36 -2.92 -16.52
CA THR A 245 -6.20 -2.29 -15.89
C THR A 245 -5.73 -3.06 -14.65
N GLN A 246 -6.66 -3.53 -13.80
CA GLN A 246 -6.31 -4.32 -12.62
C GLN A 246 -5.60 -5.64 -12.98
N VAL A 247 -6.04 -6.33 -14.04
CA VAL A 247 -5.39 -7.57 -14.50
C VAL A 247 -4.04 -7.27 -15.17
N LYS A 248 -3.95 -6.23 -16.00
CA LYS A 248 -2.69 -5.78 -16.64
C LYS A 248 -1.60 -5.51 -15.60
N TYR A 249 -1.90 -4.68 -14.60
CA TYR A 249 -0.95 -4.40 -13.52
C TYR A 249 -0.68 -5.63 -12.64
N GLY A 250 -1.61 -6.58 -12.57
CA GLY A 250 -1.37 -7.88 -11.94
C GLY A 250 -0.25 -8.66 -12.62
N ILE A 251 -0.30 -8.73 -13.96
CA ILE A 251 0.72 -9.38 -14.79
C ILE A 251 2.07 -8.68 -14.65
N GLU A 252 2.10 -7.35 -14.70
CA GLU A 252 3.32 -6.56 -14.53
C GLU A 252 3.99 -6.80 -13.17
N ARG A 253 3.20 -6.81 -12.08
CA ARG A 253 3.72 -7.12 -10.73
C ARG A 253 4.36 -8.49 -10.67
N ILE A 254 3.69 -9.52 -11.21
CA ILE A 254 4.24 -10.88 -11.25
C ILE A 254 5.55 -10.92 -12.04
N ASN A 255 5.60 -10.27 -13.21
CA ASN A 255 6.81 -10.22 -14.04
C ASN A 255 8.00 -9.60 -13.30
N ASN A 256 7.77 -8.55 -12.51
CA ASN A 256 8.83 -7.90 -11.73
C ASN A 256 9.46 -8.85 -10.68
N THR A 257 8.68 -9.76 -10.11
CA THR A 257 9.19 -10.74 -9.13
C THR A 257 10.06 -11.86 -9.73
N LEU A 258 9.95 -12.09 -11.05
CA LEU A 258 10.76 -13.12 -11.74
C LEU A 258 12.26 -12.84 -11.65
N VAL A 259 12.67 -11.58 -11.47
CA VAL A 259 14.09 -11.21 -11.34
C VAL A 259 14.73 -11.91 -10.13
N GLY A 260 14.04 -11.91 -8.98
CA GLY A 260 14.50 -12.59 -7.76
C GLY A 260 14.43 -14.11 -7.90
N LEU A 261 13.31 -14.64 -8.40
CA LEU A 261 13.14 -16.10 -8.58
C LEU A 261 14.12 -16.72 -9.58
N ARG A 262 14.67 -15.94 -10.53
CA ARG A 262 15.68 -16.43 -11.49
C ARG A 262 17.07 -16.59 -10.87
N LYS A 263 17.29 -16.15 -9.63
CA LYS A 263 18.54 -16.34 -8.89
C LYS A 263 18.54 -17.71 -8.19
N LEU A 264 19.52 -18.56 -8.50
CA LEU A 264 19.59 -19.94 -8.00
C LEU A 264 20.60 -20.11 -6.87
N ALA A 265 20.22 -20.87 -5.85
CA ALA A 265 21.07 -21.17 -4.68
C ALA A 265 22.22 -22.16 -5.00
N GLN A 266 22.12 -22.90 -6.10
CA GLN A 266 23.06 -23.98 -6.43
C GLN A 266 24.53 -23.52 -6.42
N GLY A 267 25.37 -24.34 -5.77
CA GLY A 267 26.77 -24.01 -5.50
C GLY A 267 26.98 -23.42 -4.10
N GLY A 268 25.92 -23.09 -3.36
CA GLY A 268 26.00 -22.74 -1.94
C GLY A 268 26.35 -23.92 -1.04
N THR A 269 26.09 -25.16 -1.47
CA THR A 269 26.33 -26.42 -0.75
C THR A 269 25.65 -26.45 0.63
N ALA A 270 26.37 -26.79 1.72
CA ALA A 270 25.75 -27.01 3.02
C ALA A 270 25.23 -25.72 3.67
N VAL A 271 26.05 -24.66 3.68
CA VAL A 271 25.81 -23.43 4.47
C VAL A 271 26.08 -22.14 3.69
N GLY A 272 26.35 -22.21 2.39
CA GLY A 272 26.56 -21.06 1.52
C GLY A 272 28.01 -20.83 1.08
N THR A 273 28.97 -21.53 1.69
CA THR A 273 30.41 -21.35 1.42
C THR A 273 30.89 -21.99 0.12
N GLY A 274 30.12 -22.90 -0.47
CA GLY A 274 30.56 -23.70 -1.61
C GLY A 274 31.58 -24.80 -1.28
N LEU A 275 31.70 -25.20 -0.01
CA LEU A 275 32.56 -26.31 0.39
C LEU A 275 32.15 -27.60 -0.34
N ASN A 276 33.14 -28.32 -0.88
CA ASN A 276 32.96 -29.55 -1.69
C ASN A 276 32.28 -29.35 -3.06
N THR A 277 32.18 -28.12 -3.56
CA THR A 277 31.91 -27.86 -4.98
C THR A 277 33.16 -27.35 -5.72
N LYS A 278 33.05 -27.10 -7.02
CA LYS A 278 34.13 -26.58 -7.87
C LYS A 278 33.89 -25.12 -8.22
N ILE A 279 34.97 -24.33 -8.32
CA ILE A 279 34.89 -22.94 -8.78
C ILE A 279 34.28 -22.92 -10.20
N GLY A 280 33.25 -22.09 -10.40
CA GLY A 280 32.53 -21.96 -11.67
C GLY A 280 31.39 -22.97 -11.88
N PHE A 281 31.21 -23.94 -10.98
CA PHE A 281 30.10 -24.90 -11.06
C PHE A 281 28.73 -24.20 -11.01
N ASP A 282 28.59 -23.21 -10.14
CA ASP A 282 27.35 -22.46 -9.90
C ASP A 282 26.90 -21.63 -11.11
N ILE A 283 27.84 -21.00 -11.82
CA ILE A 283 27.57 -20.28 -13.07
C ILE A 283 27.19 -21.27 -14.17
N LYS A 284 28.01 -22.30 -14.41
CA LYS A 284 27.78 -23.29 -15.46
C LYS A 284 26.44 -24.01 -15.29
N ILE A 285 26.05 -24.35 -14.06
CA ILE A 285 24.79 -25.04 -13.83
C ILE A 285 23.59 -24.12 -14.04
N ALA A 286 23.66 -22.84 -13.66
CA ALA A 286 22.61 -21.87 -13.96
C ALA A 286 22.43 -21.67 -15.47
N GLU A 287 23.52 -21.59 -16.23
CA GLU A 287 23.48 -21.55 -17.70
C GLU A 287 22.85 -22.82 -18.29
N GLN A 288 23.21 -23.99 -17.77
CA GLN A 288 22.68 -25.25 -18.27
C GLN A 288 21.18 -25.42 -17.93
N ILE A 289 20.76 -25.03 -16.73
CA ILE A 289 19.34 -24.98 -16.36
C ILE A 289 18.59 -24.02 -17.29
N SER A 290 19.19 -22.86 -17.61
CA SER A 290 18.58 -21.89 -18.52
C SER A 290 18.27 -22.50 -19.90
N LYS A 291 19.25 -23.23 -20.46
CA LYS A 291 19.09 -23.93 -21.74
C LYS A 291 17.99 -25.00 -21.69
N LEU A 292 17.92 -25.77 -20.60
CA LEU A 292 16.95 -26.86 -20.45
C LEU A 292 15.51 -26.34 -20.26
N VAL A 293 15.33 -25.24 -19.54
CA VAL A 293 14.00 -24.69 -19.24
C VAL A 293 13.48 -23.80 -20.39
N GLY A 294 14.39 -23.13 -21.10
CA GLY A 294 14.07 -22.08 -22.07
C GLY A 294 13.88 -20.70 -21.42
N GLU A 295 14.41 -20.51 -20.22
CA GLU A 295 14.28 -19.28 -19.41
C GLU A 295 15.64 -18.87 -18.86
N LYS A 296 15.88 -17.57 -18.67
CA LYS A 296 17.18 -17.11 -18.15
C LYS A 296 17.24 -17.26 -16.63
N PHE A 297 18.14 -18.12 -16.15
CA PHE A 297 18.52 -18.24 -14.74
C PHE A 297 19.96 -17.80 -14.53
N GLU A 298 20.24 -17.32 -13.34
CA GLU A 298 21.56 -16.86 -12.93
C GLU A 298 21.89 -17.39 -11.54
N THR A 299 23.17 -17.54 -11.22
CA THR A 299 23.55 -17.91 -9.85
C THR A 299 23.26 -16.74 -8.89
N ALA A 300 22.79 -17.03 -7.68
CA ALA A 300 22.56 -16.02 -6.67
C ALA A 300 23.88 -15.36 -6.24
N ALA A 301 23.90 -14.03 -6.16
CA ALA A 301 25.09 -13.27 -5.79
C ALA A 301 25.54 -13.57 -4.35
N ASN A 302 24.59 -13.82 -3.45
CA ASN A 302 24.86 -14.22 -2.07
C ASN A 302 24.20 -15.58 -1.80
N LYS A 303 25.02 -16.61 -1.56
CA LYS A 303 24.53 -17.97 -1.29
C LYS A 303 24.03 -18.15 0.14
N PHE A 304 24.42 -17.29 1.08
CA PHE A 304 23.93 -17.37 2.46
C PHE A 304 22.46 -16.95 2.52
N GLU A 305 22.10 -15.84 1.88
CA GLU A 305 20.71 -15.38 1.77
C GLU A 305 19.83 -16.43 1.09
N ALA A 306 20.27 -16.96 -0.06
CA ALA A 306 19.53 -17.96 -0.83
C ALA A 306 19.27 -19.29 -0.10
N LEU A 307 19.95 -19.54 1.03
CA LEU A 307 19.76 -20.71 1.89
C LEU A 307 18.98 -20.36 3.17
N ALA A 308 19.34 -19.25 3.81
CA ALA A 308 18.83 -18.79 5.09
C ALA A 308 17.43 -18.17 5.01
N ALA A 309 17.05 -17.63 3.84
CA ALA A 309 15.78 -16.95 3.60
C ALA A 309 15.13 -17.43 2.29
N HIS A 310 13.90 -16.97 2.05
CA HIS A 310 13.12 -17.24 0.83
C HIS A 310 12.33 -16.00 0.42
N ASP A 311 12.97 -14.83 0.47
CA ASP A 311 12.32 -13.54 0.34
C ASP A 311 11.74 -13.34 -1.06
N ALA A 312 12.41 -13.85 -2.11
CA ALA A 312 11.89 -13.87 -3.47
C ALA A 312 10.55 -14.62 -3.59
N ILE A 313 10.36 -15.71 -2.82
CA ILE A 313 9.10 -16.47 -2.78
C ILE A 313 8.03 -15.69 -2.00
N VAL A 314 8.39 -15.04 -0.89
CA VAL A 314 7.47 -14.19 -0.11
C VAL A 314 6.99 -13.01 -0.95
N GLU A 315 7.89 -12.33 -1.65
CA GLU A 315 7.59 -11.21 -2.54
C GLU A 315 6.67 -11.63 -3.70
N THR A 316 7.00 -12.76 -4.35
CA THR A 316 6.15 -13.34 -5.40
C THR A 316 4.75 -13.64 -4.86
N SER A 317 4.67 -14.27 -3.68
CA SER A 317 3.41 -14.56 -3.01
C SER A 317 2.60 -13.29 -2.70
N GLY A 318 3.26 -12.20 -2.31
CA GLY A 318 2.63 -10.89 -2.12
C GLY A 318 2.02 -10.31 -3.41
N SER A 319 2.72 -10.49 -4.54
CA SER A 319 2.18 -10.12 -5.85
C SER A 319 0.96 -10.96 -6.24
N LEU A 320 0.99 -12.28 -5.98
CA LEU A 320 -0.18 -13.15 -6.19
C LEU A 320 -1.36 -12.78 -5.30
N ASN A 321 -1.09 -12.36 -4.05
CA ASN A 321 -2.11 -11.89 -3.13
C ASN A 321 -2.80 -10.62 -3.65
N THR A 322 -2.04 -9.68 -4.23
CA THR A 322 -2.61 -8.49 -4.88
C THR A 322 -3.49 -8.86 -6.07
N VAL A 323 -3.06 -9.80 -6.91
CA VAL A 323 -3.87 -10.33 -8.02
C VAL A 323 -5.16 -10.95 -7.50
N ALA A 324 -5.11 -11.75 -6.43
CA ALA A 324 -6.30 -12.34 -5.80
C ALA A 324 -7.28 -11.26 -5.30
N CYS A 325 -6.79 -10.17 -4.68
CA CYS A 325 -7.63 -9.04 -4.30
C CYS A 325 -8.34 -8.40 -5.51
N SER A 326 -7.62 -8.18 -6.61
CA SER A 326 -8.18 -7.63 -7.84
C SER A 326 -9.24 -8.54 -8.45
N LEU A 327 -8.94 -9.84 -8.60
CA LEU A 327 -9.88 -10.81 -9.17
C LEU A 327 -11.12 -11.01 -8.28
N MET A 328 -10.97 -10.96 -6.96
CA MET A 328 -12.09 -10.97 -6.01
C MET A 328 -13.05 -9.80 -6.25
N LYS A 329 -12.53 -8.58 -6.43
CA LYS A 329 -13.33 -7.39 -6.77
C LYS A 329 -14.08 -7.61 -8.08
N ILE A 330 -13.36 -7.97 -9.15
CA ILE A 330 -13.95 -8.16 -10.50
C ILE A 330 -15.07 -9.20 -10.48
N ALA A 331 -14.83 -10.35 -9.84
CA ALA A 331 -15.84 -11.39 -9.71
C ALA A 331 -17.05 -10.95 -8.89
N ASN A 332 -16.84 -10.16 -7.83
CA ASN A 332 -17.93 -9.63 -7.01
C ASN A 332 -18.76 -8.57 -7.74
N ASP A 333 -18.14 -7.67 -8.49
CA ASP A 333 -18.90 -6.70 -9.28
C ASP A 333 -19.78 -7.41 -10.32
N ILE A 334 -19.19 -8.32 -11.12
CA ILE A 334 -19.92 -9.03 -12.17
C ILE A 334 -21.12 -9.80 -11.60
N ARG A 335 -20.98 -10.45 -10.43
CA ARG A 335 -22.12 -11.16 -9.79
C ARG A 335 -23.19 -10.22 -9.23
N TYR A 336 -22.82 -9.03 -8.74
CA TYR A 336 -23.78 -8.03 -8.27
C TYR A 336 -24.55 -7.45 -9.44
N LEU A 337 -23.84 -7.06 -10.51
CA LEU A 337 -24.43 -6.53 -11.73
C LEU A 337 -25.36 -7.55 -12.41
N SER A 338 -25.08 -8.86 -12.27
CA SER A 338 -25.94 -9.93 -12.78
C SER A 338 -27.01 -10.44 -11.80
N SER A 339 -27.16 -9.81 -10.63
CA SER A 339 -28.16 -10.25 -9.64
C SER A 339 -29.58 -10.06 -10.18
N GLY A 340 -30.43 -11.10 -10.10
CA GLY A 340 -31.76 -11.06 -10.71
C GLY A 340 -32.41 -12.43 -10.85
N PRO A 341 -33.26 -12.65 -11.88
CA PRO A 341 -33.47 -11.77 -13.05
C PRO A 341 -34.44 -10.60 -12.81
N ARG A 342 -35.22 -10.61 -11.72
CA ARG A 342 -36.26 -9.57 -11.46
C ARG A 342 -36.06 -8.77 -10.17
N CYS A 343 -35.37 -9.33 -9.19
CA CYS A 343 -35.31 -8.79 -7.82
C CYS A 343 -33.91 -8.30 -7.42
N GLY A 344 -33.06 -7.96 -8.41
CA GLY A 344 -31.70 -7.45 -8.20
C GLY A 344 -31.40 -6.27 -9.13
N LEU A 345 -30.10 -6.05 -9.41
CA LEU A 345 -29.67 -5.02 -10.35
C LEU A 345 -30.03 -5.40 -11.79
N GLY A 346 -29.60 -6.59 -12.22
CA GLY A 346 -29.91 -7.14 -13.55
C GLY A 346 -29.33 -6.35 -14.71
N GLU A 347 -28.22 -5.64 -14.51
CA GLU A 347 -27.54 -4.87 -15.56
C GLU A 347 -26.78 -5.78 -16.53
N LEU A 348 -26.27 -6.93 -16.05
CA LEU A 348 -25.59 -7.93 -16.86
C LEU A 348 -26.37 -9.25 -16.91
N SER A 349 -26.26 -9.94 -18.04
CA SER A 349 -26.68 -11.34 -18.22
C SER A 349 -25.43 -12.20 -18.42
N LEU A 350 -25.27 -13.22 -17.56
CA LEU A 350 -24.17 -14.18 -17.62
C LEU A 350 -24.57 -15.43 -18.42
N PRO A 351 -23.62 -16.17 -18.98
CA PRO A 351 -23.87 -17.47 -19.60
C PRO A 351 -24.48 -18.48 -18.63
N GLU A 352 -25.46 -19.24 -19.10
CA GLU A 352 -26.13 -20.29 -18.34
C GLU A 352 -25.42 -21.64 -18.59
N ASN A 353 -24.50 -22.01 -17.70
CA ASN A 353 -23.68 -23.22 -17.88
C ASN A 353 -24.31 -24.48 -17.26
N GLU A 354 -25.05 -24.33 -16.16
CA GLU A 354 -25.71 -25.44 -15.46
C GLU A 354 -26.99 -25.00 -14.73
N PRO A 355 -27.91 -25.94 -14.43
CA PRO A 355 -29.07 -25.66 -13.59
C PRO A 355 -28.65 -25.22 -12.18
N GLY A 356 -29.07 -24.01 -11.78
CA GLY A 356 -28.66 -23.39 -10.52
C GLY A 356 -29.45 -23.83 -9.28
N SER A 357 -30.47 -24.69 -9.43
CA SER A 357 -31.23 -25.20 -8.29
C SER A 357 -31.88 -26.55 -8.58
N SER A 358 -31.86 -27.44 -7.60
CA SER A 358 -32.59 -28.71 -7.63
C SER A 358 -34.10 -28.56 -7.47
N ILE A 359 -34.60 -27.41 -6.97
CA ILE A 359 -36.02 -27.18 -6.65
C ILE A 359 -36.66 -26.02 -7.41
N MET A 360 -35.86 -25.07 -7.93
CA MET A 360 -36.34 -23.91 -8.71
C MET A 360 -35.94 -24.07 -10.19
N PRO A 361 -36.79 -24.69 -11.04
CA PRO A 361 -36.56 -24.76 -12.48
C PRO A 361 -36.32 -23.38 -13.09
N GLY A 362 -35.32 -23.27 -13.97
CA GLY A 362 -34.96 -22.02 -14.66
C GLY A 362 -34.10 -21.05 -13.84
N LYS A 363 -33.74 -21.37 -12.59
CA LYS A 363 -32.75 -20.57 -11.84
C LYS A 363 -31.33 -20.87 -12.34
N VAL A 364 -30.57 -19.81 -12.63
CA VAL A 364 -29.14 -19.88 -12.97
C VAL A 364 -28.35 -19.03 -11.97
N ASN A 365 -27.21 -19.55 -11.49
CA ASN A 365 -26.35 -18.88 -10.51
C ASN A 365 -25.03 -18.44 -11.16
N PRO A 366 -24.34 -17.40 -10.63
CA PRO A 366 -23.03 -16.96 -11.09
C PRO A 366 -21.90 -17.87 -10.57
N THR A 367 -21.93 -19.16 -10.89
CA THR A 367 -21.05 -20.20 -10.31
C THR A 367 -19.56 -19.98 -10.61
N GLN A 368 -19.22 -19.42 -11.77
CA GLN A 368 -17.84 -19.09 -12.12
C GLN A 368 -17.30 -17.95 -11.24
N ASN A 369 -18.12 -16.96 -10.90
CA ASN A 369 -17.76 -15.91 -9.95
C ASN A 369 -17.55 -16.49 -8.55
N GLU A 370 -18.42 -17.42 -8.13
CA GLU A 370 -18.32 -18.13 -6.85
C GLU A 370 -16.99 -18.92 -6.78
N ALA A 371 -16.68 -19.71 -7.79
CA ALA A 371 -15.44 -20.47 -7.87
C ALA A 371 -14.19 -19.56 -7.81
N LEU A 372 -14.18 -18.48 -8.58
CA LEU A 372 -13.05 -17.53 -8.58
C LEU A 372 -12.87 -16.85 -7.21
N THR A 373 -13.96 -16.46 -6.55
CA THR A 373 -13.89 -15.82 -5.22
C THR A 373 -13.36 -16.79 -4.14
N MET A 374 -13.75 -18.07 -4.17
CA MET A 374 -13.20 -19.09 -3.28
C MET A 374 -11.70 -19.32 -3.52
N VAL A 375 -11.27 -19.36 -4.79
CA VAL A 375 -9.86 -19.44 -5.15
C VAL A 375 -9.07 -18.24 -4.63
N CYS A 376 -9.60 -17.03 -4.78
CA CYS A 376 -8.95 -15.83 -4.26
C CYS A 376 -8.76 -15.88 -2.74
N ALA A 377 -9.77 -16.34 -1.99
CA ALA A 377 -9.66 -16.54 -0.54
C ALA A 377 -8.59 -17.58 -0.17
N GLN A 378 -8.50 -18.69 -0.91
CA GLN A 378 -7.46 -19.70 -0.70
C GLN A 378 -6.06 -19.14 -0.94
N VAL A 379 -5.86 -18.35 -2.00
CA VAL A 379 -4.58 -17.70 -2.30
C VAL A 379 -4.15 -16.74 -1.19
N MET A 380 -5.09 -15.98 -0.62
CA MET A 380 -4.82 -15.11 0.53
C MET A 380 -4.38 -15.91 1.77
N GLY A 381 -5.04 -17.04 2.04
CA GLY A 381 -4.63 -17.95 3.12
C GLY A 381 -3.24 -18.56 2.90
N ASN A 382 -2.96 -19.00 1.67
CA ASN A 382 -1.64 -19.50 1.27
C ASN A 382 -0.56 -18.43 1.44
N HIS A 383 -0.87 -17.17 1.11
CA HIS A 383 0.06 -16.06 1.32
C HIS A 383 0.41 -15.88 2.80
N THR A 384 -0.58 -15.94 3.70
CA THR A 384 -0.31 -15.89 5.15
C THR A 384 0.60 -17.04 5.61
N ALA A 385 0.34 -18.27 5.16
CA ALA A 385 1.21 -19.41 5.47
C ALA A 385 2.65 -19.20 4.96
N ILE A 386 2.80 -18.68 3.74
CA ILE A 386 4.10 -18.36 3.14
C ILE A 386 4.84 -17.29 3.94
N SER A 387 4.18 -16.22 4.35
CA SER A 387 4.78 -15.15 5.15
C SER A 387 5.29 -15.68 6.50
N ILE A 388 4.52 -16.54 7.17
CA ILE A 388 4.95 -17.20 8.41
C ILE A 388 6.17 -18.10 8.16
N GLY A 389 6.14 -18.92 7.11
CA GLY A 389 7.26 -19.80 6.73
C GLY A 389 8.52 -19.02 6.37
N GLY A 390 8.38 -17.90 5.66
CA GLY A 390 9.49 -17.02 5.28
C GLY A 390 10.18 -16.42 6.50
N ALA A 391 9.40 -15.95 7.47
CA ALA A 391 9.88 -15.37 8.73
C ALA A 391 10.52 -16.40 9.69
N SER A 392 10.40 -17.70 9.42
CA SER A 392 10.85 -18.78 10.30
C SER A 392 12.27 -19.29 10.01
N GLY A 393 13.11 -18.47 9.35
CA GLY A 393 14.52 -18.78 9.10
C GLY A 393 15.35 -18.84 10.39
N GLN A 394 16.30 -19.78 10.47
CA GLN A 394 17.19 -19.95 11.62
C GLN A 394 18.64 -20.09 11.15
N PHE A 395 19.49 -19.11 11.49
CA PHE A 395 20.89 -19.08 11.10
C PHE A 395 21.07 -19.33 9.58
N GLU A 396 21.90 -20.29 9.17
CA GLU A 396 22.26 -20.53 7.77
C GLU A 396 21.15 -21.21 6.93
N LEU A 397 20.00 -21.59 7.50
CA LEU A 397 18.98 -22.34 6.76
C LEU A 397 17.54 -22.07 7.21
N ASN A 398 16.68 -21.66 6.27
CA ASN A 398 15.23 -21.74 6.47
C ASN A 398 14.74 -23.17 6.21
N VAL A 399 14.08 -23.78 7.22
CA VAL A 399 13.59 -25.16 7.20
C VAL A 399 12.07 -25.26 7.03
N PHE A 400 11.44 -24.32 6.33
CA PHE A 400 10.03 -24.37 5.93
C PHE A 400 9.85 -24.59 4.42
N LYS A 401 10.91 -25.03 3.73
CA LYS A 401 11.01 -25.01 2.26
C LYS A 401 9.88 -25.79 1.55
N PRO A 402 9.54 -27.05 1.95
CA PRO A 402 8.46 -27.79 1.28
C PRO A 402 7.09 -27.11 1.39
N MET A 403 6.76 -26.53 2.55
CA MET A 403 5.49 -25.84 2.76
C MET A 403 5.41 -24.55 1.93
N LEU A 404 6.49 -23.77 1.89
CA LEU A 404 6.58 -22.54 1.11
C LEU A 404 6.27 -22.79 -0.37
N ILE A 405 6.97 -23.75 -0.98
CA ILE A 405 6.81 -24.02 -2.40
C ILE A 405 5.48 -24.70 -2.73
N ALA A 406 4.95 -25.56 -1.85
CA ALA A 406 3.66 -26.19 -2.05
C ALA A 406 2.53 -25.14 -2.12
N ASN A 407 2.52 -24.19 -1.19
CA ASN A 407 1.55 -23.09 -1.18
C ASN A 407 1.71 -22.18 -2.41
N LEU A 408 2.95 -21.83 -2.78
CA LEU A 408 3.21 -20.97 -3.94
C LEU A 408 2.72 -21.65 -5.24
N LEU A 409 3.09 -22.91 -5.47
CA LEU A 409 2.67 -23.65 -6.65
C LEU A 409 1.16 -23.90 -6.68
N GLN A 410 0.53 -24.13 -5.52
CA GLN A 410 -0.93 -24.24 -5.44
C GLN A 410 -1.60 -22.93 -5.85
N SER A 411 -1.14 -21.79 -5.32
CA SER A 411 -1.68 -20.47 -5.70
C SER A 411 -1.51 -20.17 -7.17
N ILE A 412 -0.32 -20.44 -7.74
CA ILE A 412 -0.04 -20.28 -9.18
C ILE A 412 -1.05 -21.11 -10.00
N ARG A 413 -1.21 -22.40 -9.69
CA ARG A 413 -2.14 -23.28 -10.41
C ARG A 413 -3.59 -22.81 -10.28
N LEU A 414 -4.06 -22.54 -9.07
CA LEU A 414 -5.45 -22.15 -8.82
C LEU A 414 -5.81 -20.85 -9.54
N LEU A 415 -4.95 -19.83 -9.48
CA LEU A 415 -5.15 -18.59 -10.24
C LEU A 415 -5.15 -18.85 -11.74
N SER A 416 -4.20 -19.67 -12.24
CA SER A 416 -4.13 -20.01 -13.66
C SER A 416 -5.40 -20.68 -14.17
N ASP A 417 -5.91 -21.67 -13.44
CA ASP A 417 -7.10 -22.44 -13.82
C ASP A 417 -8.37 -21.60 -13.68
N ALA A 418 -8.51 -20.88 -12.57
CA ALA A 418 -9.68 -20.05 -12.31
C ALA A 418 -9.79 -18.89 -13.30
N SER A 419 -8.69 -18.20 -13.62
CA SER A 419 -8.70 -17.13 -14.62
C SER A 419 -9.11 -17.64 -16.00
N ARG A 420 -8.59 -18.79 -16.44
CA ARG A 420 -9.01 -19.41 -17.72
C ARG A 420 -10.49 -19.82 -17.73
N SER A 421 -10.94 -20.48 -16.66
CA SER A 421 -12.33 -20.92 -16.55
C SER A 421 -13.28 -19.73 -16.51
N PHE A 422 -12.95 -18.70 -15.72
CA PHE A 422 -13.75 -17.48 -15.60
C PHE A 422 -13.82 -16.71 -16.91
N ALA A 423 -12.69 -16.57 -17.62
CA ALA A 423 -12.67 -15.95 -18.95
C ALA A 423 -13.57 -16.70 -19.93
N LYS A 424 -13.38 -18.02 -20.06
CA LYS A 424 -14.08 -18.87 -21.03
C LYS A 424 -15.57 -19.01 -20.75
N ASN A 425 -15.92 -19.33 -19.51
CA ASN A 425 -17.27 -19.77 -19.13
C ASN A 425 -18.12 -18.64 -18.53
N CYS A 426 -17.57 -17.44 -18.34
CA CYS A 426 -18.31 -16.27 -17.86
C CYS A 426 -18.03 -15.04 -18.72
N VAL A 427 -16.82 -14.47 -18.67
CA VAL A 427 -16.50 -13.15 -19.24
C VAL A 427 -16.85 -13.05 -20.73
N ILE A 428 -16.41 -14.01 -21.55
CA ILE A 428 -16.64 -13.99 -23.01
C ILE A 428 -18.13 -13.90 -23.35
N GLY A 429 -19.00 -14.53 -22.55
CA GLY A 429 -20.43 -14.59 -22.81
C GLY A 429 -21.28 -13.52 -22.10
N ILE A 430 -20.67 -12.59 -21.37
CA ILE A 430 -21.40 -11.48 -20.71
C ILE A 430 -22.15 -10.66 -21.77
N LYS A 431 -23.42 -10.35 -21.49
CA LYS A 431 -24.25 -9.41 -22.27
C LYS A 431 -24.80 -8.30 -21.38
N ALA A 432 -24.85 -7.09 -21.89
CA ALA A 432 -25.50 -5.97 -21.21
C ALA A 432 -27.03 -6.06 -21.40
N ASN A 433 -27.78 -5.86 -20.32
CA ASN A 433 -29.23 -5.72 -20.38
C ASN A 433 -29.57 -4.23 -20.58
N GLU A 434 -29.36 -3.71 -21.79
CA GLU A 434 -29.47 -2.28 -22.08
C GLU A 434 -30.81 -1.67 -21.68
N SER A 435 -31.93 -2.38 -21.87
CA SER A 435 -33.24 -1.90 -21.42
C SER A 435 -33.29 -1.69 -19.90
N ARG A 436 -32.67 -2.58 -19.12
CA ARG A 436 -32.63 -2.50 -17.66
C ARG A 436 -31.65 -1.41 -17.19
N ILE A 437 -30.50 -1.31 -17.85
CA ILE A 437 -29.51 -0.27 -17.60
C ILE A 437 -30.14 1.12 -17.82
N ASN A 438 -30.81 1.31 -18.95
CA ASN A 438 -31.52 2.56 -19.27
C ASN A 438 -32.65 2.86 -18.27
N GLU A 439 -33.39 1.85 -17.82
CA GLU A 439 -34.42 2.02 -16.78
C GLU A 439 -33.81 2.55 -15.47
N LEU A 440 -32.70 1.95 -15.01
CA LEU A 440 -32.03 2.35 -13.77
C LEU A 440 -31.40 3.74 -13.88
N MET A 441 -30.78 4.04 -15.02
CA MET A 441 -30.20 5.35 -15.31
C MET A 441 -31.27 6.45 -15.21
N ASN A 442 -32.42 6.28 -15.86
CA ASN A 442 -33.52 7.26 -15.85
C ASN A 442 -34.23 7.39 -14.49
N LYS A 443 -34.08 6.42 -13.59
CA LYS A 443 -34.62 6.47 -12.23
C LYS A 443 -33.72 7.21 -11.24
N SER A 444 -32.43 7.39 -11.57
CA SER A 444 -31.48 7.98 -10.63
C SER A 444 -31.76 9.46 -10.40
N LEU A 445 -31.85 9.83 -9.12
CA LEU A 445 -31.95 11.22 -8.70
C LEU A 445 -30.61 11.95 -8.73
N MET A 446 -29.49 11.22 -8.90
CA MET A 446 -28.15 11.81 -8.91
C MET A 446 -27.77 12.42 -10.27
N LEU A 447 -28.57 12.19 -11.33
CA LEU A 447 -28.45 12.95 -12.59
C LEU A 447 -28.60 14.46 -12.38
N VAL A 448 -29.22 14.87 -11.26
CA VAL A 448 -29.35 16.28 -10.86
C VAL A 448 -27.99 16.97 -10.72
N THR A 449 -26.91 16.23 -10.46
CA THR A 449 -25.56 16.77 -10.31
C THR A 449 -25.06 17.44 -11.59
N ALA A 450 -25.50 16.97 -12.77
CA ALA A 450 -25.24 17.63 -14.05
C ALA A 450 -25.86 19.03 -14.12
N LEU A 451 -26.86 19.33 -13.29
CA LEU A 451 -27.47 20.66 -13.22
C LEU A 451 -26.71 21.62 -12.30
N ASN A 452 -25.82 21.14 -11.42
CA ASN A 452 -25.10 21.98 -10.47
C ASN A 452 -24.39 23.18 -11.13
N PRO A 453 -23.68 23.02 -12.27
CA PRO A 453 -23.04 24.16 -12.96
C PRO A 453 -24.03 25.16 -13.56
N HIS A 454 -25.27 24.73 -13.85
CA HIS A 454 -26.26 25.55 -14.56
C HIS A 454 -27.24 26.27 -13.63
N ILE A 455 -27.67 25.61 -12.55
CA ILE A 455 -28.69 26.15 -11.63
C ILE A 455 -28.17 26.35 -10.20
N GLY A 456 -26.93 25.93 -9.91
CA GLY A 456 -26.34 25.97 -8.58
C GLY A 456 -26.80 24.80 -7.69
N TYR A 457 -25.95 24.44 -6.73
CA TYR A 457 -26.12 23.27 -5.86
C TYR A 457 -27.47 23.28 -5.11
N ASP A 458 -27.86 24.41 -4.52
CA ASP A 458 -29.08 24.48 -3.70
C ASP A 458 -30.35 24.22 -4.51
N LYS A 459 -30.41 24.69 -5.76
CA LYS A 459 -31.57 24.47 -6.64
C LYS A 459 -31.61 23.03 -7.15
N ALA A 460 -30.45 22.46 -7.49
CA ALA A 460 -30.34 21.05 -7.83
C ALA A 460 -30.75 20.14 -6.64
N ALA A 461 -30.26 20.43 -5.45
CA ALA A 461 -30.64 19.72 -4.22
C ALA A 461 -32.15 19.82 -3.94
N LEU A 462 -32.76 20.99 -4.17
CA LEU A 462 -34.22 21.18 -4.05
C LEU A 462 -34.99 20.29 -5.04
N ILE A 463 -34.55 20.20 -6.30
CA ILE A 463 -35.16 19.33 -7.31
C ILE A 463 -35.08 17.87 -6.86
N ALA A 464 -33.90 17.38 -6.48
CA ALA A 464 -33.73 15.98 -6.07
C ALA A 464 -34.53 15.64 -4.80
N LYS A 465 -34.54 16.52 -3.80
CA LYS A 465 -35.29 16.32 -2.55
C LYS A 465 -36.80 16.29 -2.81
N THR A 466 -37.29 17.14 -3.72
CA THR A 466 -38.70 17.19 -4.10
C THR A 466 -39.09 15.99 -4.96
N ALA A 467 -38.24 15.57 -5.91
CA ALA A 467 -38.42 14.37 -6.72
C ALA A 467 -38.51 13.11 -5.86
N HIS A 468 -37.62 12.97 -4.88
CA HIS A 468 -37.66 11.87 -3.92
C HIS A 468 -38.96 11.88 -3.09
N LYS A 469 -39.33 13.04 -2.53
CA LYS A 469 -40.52 13.18 -1.68
C LYS A 469 -41.83 12.92 -2.45
N GLU A 470 -41.91 13.32 -3.71
CA GLU A 470 -43.10 13.17 -4.55
C GLU A 470 -43.12 11.87 -5.37
N GLY A 471 -42.04 11.08 -5.38
CA GLY A 471 -41.92 9.88 -6.20
C GLY A 471 -41.93 10.17 -7.70
N LYS A 472 -41.39 11.32 -8.11
CA LYS A 472 -41.36 11.82 -9.50
C LYS A 472 -39.95 11.83 -10.06
N THR A 473 -39.82 11.95 -11.38
CA THR A 473 -38.53 12.13 -12.05
C THR A 473 -37.98 13.54 -11.80
N LEU A 474 -36.66 13.70 -11.95
CA LEU A 474 -36.02 15.01 -11.86
C LEU A 474 -36.58 15.99 -12.90
N LYS A 475 -36.86 15.52 -14.11
CA LYS A 475 -37.40 16.34 -15.22
C LYS A 475 -38.76 16.93 -14.87
N GLU A 476 -39.68 16.11 -14.39
CA GLU A 476 -41.02 16.57 -13.98
C GLU A 476 -40.96 17.62 -12.87
N VAL A 477 -40.07 17.43 -11.90
CA VAL A 477 -39.93 18.38 -10.78
C VAL A 477 -39.22 19.67 -11.21
N ALA A 478 -38.20 19.59 -12.05
CA ALA A 478 -37.48 20.78 -12.53
C ALA A 478 -38.39 21.70 -13.36
N LEU A 479 -39.25 21.12 -14.21
CA LEU A 479 -40.27 21.86 -14.97
C LEU A 479 -41.34 22.44 -14.02
N LYS A 480 -41.84 21.64 -13.07
CA LYS A 480 -42.83 22.09 -12.08
C LYS A 480 -42.34 23.27 -11.23
N LEU A 481 -41.06 23.28 -10.87
CA LEU A 481 -40.44 24.35 -10.07
C LEU A 481 -40.02 25.57 -10.92
N GLY A 482 -40.19 25.54 -12.24
CA GLY A 482 -39.78 26.62 -13.14
C GLY A 482 -38.26 26.84 -13.18
N LEU A 483 -37.48 25.82 -12.82
CA LEU A 483 -36.02 25.89 -12.71
C LEU A 483 -35.30 25.49 -14.01
N LEU A 484 -36.02 24.87 -14.95
CA LEU A 484 -35.58 24.56 -16.31
C LEU A 484 -36.73 24.78 -17.30
N THR A 485 -36.40 25.17 -18.53
CA THR A 485 -37.34 25.21 -19.66
C THR A 485 -37.31 23.89 -20.43
N GLU A 486 -38.36 23.57 -21.20
CA GLU A 486 -38.45 22.35 -22.01
C GLU A 486 -37.28 22.17 -23.00
N GLN A 487 -36.62 23.27 -23.40
CA GLN A 487 -35.48 23.30 -24.31
C GLN A 487 -34.11 23.06 -23.63
N GLN A 488 -34.01 23.24 -22.31
CA GLN A 488 -32.78 22.94 -21.55
C GLN A 488 -32.79 21.45 -21.18
N ASN A 489 -32.36 20.61 -22.12
CA ASN A 489 -32.28 19.17 -21.91
C ASN A 489 -31.37 18.83 -20.72
N MET A 490 -31.83 17.89 -19.88
CA MET A 490 -31.01 17.28 -18.84
C MET A 490 -29.98 16.38 -19.51
N ALA A 491 -28.69 16.76 -19.43
CA ALA A 491 -27.51 16.05 -19.91
C ALA A 491 -27.66 15.46 -21.34
N SER A 492 -27.15 16.18 -22.33
CA SER A 492 -26.86 15.58 -23.63
C SER A 492 -25.80 14.49 -23.49
N ASN A 493 -25.89 13.43 -24.29
CA ASN A 493 -24.87 12.38 -24.42
C ASN A 493 -23.45 12.93 -24.68
N ASP A 494 -23.33 14.20 -25.08
CA ASP A 494 -22.08 14.89 -25.42
C ASP A 494 -21.24 15.35 -24.21
N ASP A 495 -21.75 15.26 -22.96
CA ASP A 495 -21.00 15.69 -21.76
C ASP A 495 -20.10 14.59 -21.14
N LEU A 496 -20.13 13.36 -21.67
CA LEU A 496 -19.25 12.28 -21.25
C LEU A 496 -17.99 12.29 -22.13
N ILE A 497 -16.86 12.67 -21.54
CA ILE A 497 -15.55 12.65 -22.20
C ILE A 497 -15.14 11.18 -22.39
N ASP A 498 -15.15 10.70 -23.63
CA ASP A 498 -14.48 9.45 -24.02
C ASP A 498 -12.96 9.67 -23.97
N TYR A 499 -12.30 9.01 -23.02
CA TYR A 499 -10.85 8.93 -23.01
C TYR A 499 -10.43 7.85 -24.03
N GLU A 500 -10.24 8.23 -25.29
CA GLU A 500 -9.58 7.35 -26.27
C GLU A 500 -8.09 7.22 -25.87
N GLU A 501 -7.66 6.00 -25.51
CA GLU A 501 -6.25 5.70 -25.28
C GLU A 501 -5.51 5.68 -26.64
N GLU A 502 -4.50 6.56 -26.80
CA GLU A 502 -3.55 6.49 -27.91
C GLU A 502 -2.75 5.17 -27.83
N GLU A 503 -2.82 4.36 -28.89
CA GLU A 503 -2.06 3.12 -29.06
C GLU A 503 -0.53 3.38 -28.99
N LEU A 504 0.12 2.86 -27.95
CA LEU A 504 1.57 2.78 -27.85
C LEU A 504 2.08 1.53 -28.58
N THR A 505 2.58 1.70 -29.81
CA THR A 505 3.32 0.67 -30.54
C THR A 505 4.65 0.32 -29.85
N PRO A 506 5.05 -0.97 -29.79
CA PRO A 506 6.25 -1.40 -29.08
C PRO A 506 7.51 -1.23 -29.96
N HIS A 507 8.47 -0.42 -29.51
CA HIS A 507 9.83 -0.46 -30.05
C HIS A 507 10.78 -1.22 -29.12
N ALA A 508 11.50 -2.13 -29.77
CA ALA A 508 12.39 -3.13 -29.24
C ALA A 508 13.61 -2.58 -28.48
N GLY A 509 13.95 -3.24 -27.38
CA GLY A 509 15.26 -3.87 -27.16
C GLY A 509 16.49 -2.98 -26.88
N VAL A 510 17.26 -3.48 -25.90
CA VAL A 510 18.74 -3.45 -25.73
C VAL A 510 19.19 -2.66 -24.49
N THR A 511 19.40 -3.33 -23.35
CA THR A 511 20.64 -3.99 -22.85
C THR A 511 21.54 -3.06 -22.05
N THR A 512 21.69 -3.37 -20.76
CA THR A 512 22.69 -2.84 -19.83
C THR A 512 24.03 -3.55 -20.02
N VAL A 513 25.11 -2.79 -20.24
CA VAL A 513 26.49 -3.22 -19.94
C VAL A 513 27.27 -2.05 -19.32
N ILE A 514 28.11 -2.42 -18.37
CA ILE A 514 28.95 -1.67 -17.41
C ILE A 514 30.21 -1.11 -18.09
N GLY A 515 30.72 0.06 -17.68
CA GLY A 515 32.16 0.38 -17.78
C GLY A 515 32.57 1.86 -18.00
N ALA A 516 33.13 2.45 -16.93
CA ALA A 516 34.19 3.48 -16.82
C ALA A 516 34.55 4.45 -17.98
N GLY A 517 34.59 5.75 -17.60
CA GLY A 517 35.61 6.72 -18.03
C GLY A 517 35.32 7.59 -19.25
N GLY A 518 35.34 8.92 -19.08
CA GLY A 518 35.50 9.87 -20.20
C GLY A 518 34.65 11.15 -20.12
N THR A 519 35.33 12.27 -20.26
CA THR A 519 34.90 13.67 -20.13
C THR A 519 34.07 14.24 -21.30
N VAL A 520 33.08 15.08 -20.93
CA VAL A 520 32.74 16.42 -21.49
C VAL A 520 31.80 16.57 -22.71
N ASN A 521 30.76 17.40 -22.45
CA ASN A 521 29.93 18.29 -23.29
C ASN A 521 28.71 17.77 -24.08
N GLY A 522 27.53 18.16 -23.59
CA GLY A 522 26.63 19.07 -24.33
C GLY A 522 25.55 18.44 -25.22
N ASP A 523 24.36 18.20 -24.66
CA ASP A 523 23.12 18.84 -25.13
C ASP A 523 21.91 18.42 -24.28
N LYS A 524 21.26 19.39 -23.65
CA LYS A 524 20.03 19.21 -22.86
C LYS A 524 18.82 19.21 -23.78
N LYS A 525 18.17 18.05 -23.96
CA LYS A 525 16.75 17.97 -24.30
C LYS A 525 15.98 17.53 -23.06
N SER A 526 15.03 18.37 -22.66
CA SER A 526 14.18 18.25 -21.48
C SER A 526 13.17 17.11 -21.61
N GLU A 527 13.31 16.08 -20.77
CA GLU A 527 12.28 15.07 -20.53
C GLU A 527 11.13 15.66 -19.69
N LYS A 528 9.88 15.47 -20.15
CA LYS A 528 8.65 15.81 -19.41
C LYS A 528 8.43 14.78 -18.30
N LYS A 529 8.59 15.20 -17.04
CA LYS A 529 8.19 14.44 -15.83
C LYS A 529 6.65 14.42 -15.72
N GLY A 530 6.05 13.24 -15.79
CA GLY A 530 4.62 13.02 -15.53
C GLY A 530 4.30 13.17 -14.04
N SER A 531 3.17 13.81 -13.74
CA SER A 531 2.63 14.00 -12.39
C SER A 531 2.15 12.67 -11.81
N TYR A 532 2.59 12.34 -10.59
CA TYR A 532 2.06 11.23 -9.80
C TYR A 532 0.58 11.47 -9.45
N VAL A 533 -0.33 10.87 -10.21
CA VAL A 533 -1.76 10.79 -9.87
C VAL A 533 -2.14 9.31 -9.84
N GLY A 534 -2.36 8.77 -8.65
CA GLY A 534 -2.78 7.38 -8.50
C GLY A 534 -2.75 6.82 -7.08
N ILE A 535 -3.15 7.57 -6.06
CA ILE A 535 -3.31 7.03 -4.70
C ILE A 535 -4.57 7.61 -4.05
N HIS A 536 -5.71 6.94 -4.20
CA HIS A 536 -6.87 7.16 -3.33
C HIS A 536 -7.61 5.85 -3.07
N SER A 537 -7.31 5.20 -1.93
CA SER A 537 -8.25 4.22 -1.33
C SER A 537 -8.03 3.91 0.17
N THR A 538 -7.03 4.45 0.88
CA THR A 538 -6.85 4.18 2.33
C THR A 538 -7.41 5.31 3.18
N GLY A 539 -8.30 4.97 4.12
CA GLY A 539 -8.81 5.88 5.16
C GLY A 539 -8.04 5.77 6.47
N PHE A 540 -8.29 6.66 7.43
CA PHE A 540 -7.65 6.61 8.76
C PHE A 540 -7.90 5.31 9.53
N ARG A 541 -8.98 4.58 9.20
CA ARG A 541 -9.29 3.26 9.77
C ARG A 541 -8.28 2.19 9.38
N ASP A 542 -7.60 2.35 8.24
CA ASP A 542 -6.62 1.38 7.75
C ASP A 542 -5.27 1.50 8.47
N PHE A 543 -5.07 2.57 9.25
CA PHE A 543 -3.85 2.77 10.04
C PHE A 543 -3.87 2.06 11.41
N LEU A 544 -4.92 1.29 11.71
CA LEU A 544 -5.07 0.52 12.95
C LEU A 544 -4.84 1.36 14.24
N LEU A 545 -5.32 2.61 14.22
CA LEU A 545 -5.24 3.52 15.36
C LEU A 545 -6.14 3.07 16.51
N LYS A 546 -5.78 3.46 17.74
CA LYS A 546 -6.59 3.30 18.96
C LYS A 546 -8.02 3.81 18.71
N PRO A 547 -9.07 3.11 19.20
CA PRO A 547 -10.46 3.51 19.00
C PRO A 547 -10.76 4.95 19.44
N GLU A 548 -10.12 5.40 20.51
CA GLU A 548 -10.19 6.76 21.06
C GLU A 548 -9.71 7.80 20.04
N LEU A 549 -8.61 7.49 19.34
CA LEU A 549 -8.04 8.35 18.30
C LEU A 549 -8.91 8.37 17.05
N LEU A 550 -9.39 7.21 16.59
CA LEU A 550 -10.31 7.13 15.44
C LEU A 550 -11.56 7.97 15.68
N ARG A 551 -12.12 7.92 16.90
CA ARG A 551 -13.26 8.74 17.28
C ARG A 551 -12.91 10.24 17.28
N ALA A 552 -11.75 10.62 17.81
CA ALA A 552 -11.31 12.01 17.81
C ALA A 552 -11.05 12.56 16.39
N ILE A 553 -10.51 11.74 15.48
CA ILE A 553 -10.29 12.06 14.07
C ILE A 553 -11.62 12.41 13.39
N ILE A 554 -12.65 11.58 13.59
CA ILE A 554 -14.00 11.82 13.05
C ILE A 554 -14.60 13.11 13.61
N ASP A 555 -14.54 13.32 14.94
CA ASP A 555 -15.02 14.55 15.59
C ASP A 555 -14.32 15.81 15.07
N CYS A 556 -13.05 15.68 14.67
CA CYS A 556 -12.27 16.77 14.10
C CYS A 556 -12.55 17.03 12.62
N GLY A 557 -13.42 16.24 11.97
CA GLY A 557 -13.82 16.41 10.57
C GLY A 557 -12.81 15.87 9.57
N PHE A 558 -11.90 14.97 9.97
CA PHE A 558 -10.97 14.33 9.04
C PHE A 558 -11.66 13.16 8.33
N GLU A 559 -11.99 13.36 7.05
CA GLU A 559 -12.62 12.33 6.23
C GLU A 559 -11.58 11.34 5.66
N HIS A 560 -10.48 11.87 5.10
CA HIS A 560 -9.41 11.10 4.47
C HIS A 560 -8.02 11.66 4.82
N PRO A 561 -6.99 10.80 4.93
CA PRO A 561 -5.63 11.25 5.15
C PRO A 561 -5.10 12.00 3.92
N SER A 562 -4.33 13.06 4.15
CA SER A 562 -3.52 13.71 3.10
C SER A 562 -2.41 12.77 2.62
N GLU A 563 -1.79 13.08 1.47
CA GLU A 563 -0.65 12.33 0.93
C GLU A 563 0.48 12.14 1.97
N VAL A 564 0.85 13.22 2.66
CA VAL A 564 1.87 13.18 3.72
C VAL A 564 1.41 12.34 4.90
N GLN A 565 0.14 12.43 5.29
CA GLN A 565 -0.41 11.62 6.38
C GLN A 565 -0.42 10.14 6.03
N GLN A 566 -0.78 9.80 4.79
CA GLN A 566 -0.88 8.44 4.31
C GLN A 566 0.48 7.73 4.29
N VAL A 567 1.55 8.45 3.91
CA VAL A 567 2.91 7.90 3.91
C VAL A 567 3.50 7.91 5.31
N CYS A 568 3.40 9.02 6.05
CA CYS A 568 4.11 9.17 7.31
C CYS A 568 3.46 8.41 8.47
N ILE A 569 2.12 8.41 8.61
CA ILE A 569 1.45 7.88 9.82
C ILE A 569 1.79 6.41 10.06
N PRO A 570 1.65 5.48 9.08
CA PRO A 570 1.95 4.07 9.31
C PRO A 570 3.40 3.85 9.76
N GLN A 571 4.34 4.53 9.12
CA GLN A 571 5.77 4.42 9.42
C GLN A 571 6.11 5.02 10.79
N SER A 572 5.47 6.14 11.14
CA SER A 572 5.65 6.80 12.42
C SER A 572 5.14 5.93 13.58
N ILE A 573 4.01 5.23 13.41
CA ILE A 573 3.43 4.34 14.44
C ILE A 573 4.35 3.15 14.74
N LEU A 574 5.10 2.67 13.74
CA LEU A 574 6.06 1.57 13.87
C LEU A 574 7.38 1.99 14.55
N GLY A 575 7.51 3.26 14.94
CA GLY A 575 8.69 3.77 15.64
C GLY A 575 9.83 4.22 14.72
N MET A 576 9.60 4.34 13.40
CA MET A 576 10.62 4.81 12.46
C MET A 576 10.84 6.32 12.58
N ASP A 577 12.08 6.77 12.50
CA ASP A 577 12.42 8.19 12.45
C ASP A 577 11.87 8.84 11.16
N ILE A 578 11.42 10.09 11.21
CA ILE A 578 10.77 10.76 10.05
C ILE A 578 11.38 12.14 9.82
N ILE A 579 11.84 12.41 8.60
CA ILE A 579 12.11 13.78 8.12
C ILE A 579 11.16 14.11 6.97
N CYS A 580 10.34 15.12 7.16
CA CYS A 580 9.26 15.46 6.23
C CYS A 580 9.29 16.96 5.86
N GLN A 581 9.54 17.25 4.59
CA GLN A 581 9.25 18.53 3.94
C GLN A 581 7.94 18.41 3.18
N ALA A 582 6.96 19.22 3.55
CA ALA A 582 5.71 19.32 2.80
C ALA A 582 5.04 20.67 2.99
N LYS A 583 4.22 21.12 2.03
CA LYS A 583 3.55 22.43 2.09
C LYS A 583 2.70 22.61 3.35
N SER A 584 2.47 23.86 3.76
CA SER A 584 1.54 24.16 4.85
C SER A 584 0.13 23.64 4.53
N GLY A 585 -0.61 23.16 5.53
CA GLY A 585 -1.96 22.60 5.32
C GLY A 585 -2.00 21.12 4.93
N MET A 586 -0.88 20.48 4.60
CA MET A 586 -0.84 19.03 4.27
C MET A 586 -0.89 18.10 5.49
N GLY A 587 -1.24 18.59 6.68
CA GLY A 587 -1.49 17.74 7.85
C GLY A 587 -0.25 17.23 8.61
N LYS A 588 0.93 17.84 8.43
CA LYS A 588 2.20 17.47 9.12
C LYS A 588 2.05 17.36 10.64
N THR A 589 1.38 18.32 11.27
CA THR A 589 1.17 18.32 12.74
C THR A 589 0.37 17.09 13.19
N ALA A 590 -0.67 16.72 12.45
CA ALA A 590 -1.47 15.53 12.78
C ALA A 590 -0.67 14.24 12.68
N VAL A 591 0.35 14.15 11.82
CA VAL A 591 1.22 12.97 11.71
C VAL A 591 1.85 12.63 13.06
N PHE A 592 2.62 13.56 13.64
CA PHE A 592 3.33 13.27 14.88
C PHE A 592 2.40 13.25 16.09
N VAL A 593 1.31 14.04 16.09
CA VAL A 593 0.32 14.00 17.17
C VAL A 593 -0.35 12.62 17.23
N LEU A 594 -0.83 12.11 16.09
CA LEU A 594 -1.46 10.79 16.04
C LEU A 594 -0.46 9.67 16.34
N ALA A 595 0.75 9.74 15.76
CA ALA A 595 1.77 8.72 15.97
C ALA A 595 2.22 8.62 17.43
N THR A 596 2.44 9.74 18.11
CA THR A 596 2.85 9.76 19.51
C THR A 596 1.72 9.36 20.45
N LEU A 597 0.48 9.82 20.22
CA LEU A 597 -0.69 9.38 21.01
C LEU A 597 -1.00 7.88 20.81
N GLN A 598 -0.75 7.35 19.62
CA GLN A 598 -0.90 5.93 19.36
C GLN A 598 0.09 5.11 20.21
N GLN A 599 1.33 5.57 20.29
CA GLN A 599 2.42 4.88 20.99
C GLN A 599 2.52 5.20 22.49
N ILE A 600 1.81 6.22 22.98
CA ILE A 600 1.93 6.64 24.38
C ILE A 600 1.28 5.62 25.32
N ASP A 601 1.97 5.39 26.44
CA ASP A 601 1.49 4.68 27.61
C ASP A 601 1.76 5.59 28.82
N PRO A 602 0.74 6.34 29.30
CA PRO A 602 0.94 7.43 30.26
C PRO A 602 1.32 6.91 31.66
N VAL A 603 2.38 7.48 32.24
CA VAL A 603 2.85 7.18 33.61
C VAL A 603 2.96 8.49 34.40
N ASP A 604 2.30 8.54 35.55
CA ASP A 604 2.30 9.73 36.42
C ASP A 604 3.72 10.15 36.82
N GLY A 605 4.02 11.44 36.62
CA GLY A 605 5.33 12.02 36.89
C GLY A 605 6.37 11.83 35.78
N GLU A 606 6.06 11.11 34.70
CA GLU A 606 6.98 10.88 33.58
C GLU A 606 6.58 11.64 32.32
N VAL A 607 7.59 12.19 31.62
CA VAL A 607 7.42 12.82 30.31
C VAL A 607 7.91 11.87 29.24
N SER A 608 7.00 11.42 28.37
CA SER A 608 7.30 10.48 27.28
C SER A 608 7.55 11.18 25.94
N VAL A 609 6.94 12.34 25.72
CA VAL A 609 6.96 13.04 24.43
C VAL A 609 7.42 14.48 24.61
N LEU A 610 8.46 14.88 23.88
CA LEU A 610 8.92 16.26 23.77
C LEU A 610 8.71 16.78 22.35
N VAL A 611 7.94 17.86 22.21
CA VAL A 611 7.77 18.59 20.95
C VAL A 611 8.35 19.98 21.09
N GLN A 612 9.26 20.36 20.20
CA GLN A 612 9.83 21.70 20.16
C GLN A 612 9.42 22.44 18.88
N CYS A 613 9.21 23.75 19.02
CA CYS A 613 8.89 24.65 17.92
C CYS A 613 9.41 26.08 18.21
N HIS A 614 9.62 26.88 17.16
CA HIS A 614 10.31 28.18 17.28
C HIS A 614 9.47 29.32 17.88
N THR A 615 8.13 29.30 17.80
CA THR A 615 7.26 30.35 18.36
C THR A 615 6.34 29.87 19.47
N ARG A 616 5.90 30.82 20.30
CA ARG A 616 5.00 30.58 21.45
C ARG A 616 3.59 30.25 20.97
N GLU A 617 3.16 30.92 19.91
CA GLU A 617 1.87 30.75 19.26
C GLU A 617 1.75 29.35 18.64
N LEU A 618 2.80 28.89 17.94
CA LEU A 618 2.86 27.52 17.42
C LEU A 618 2.86 26.48 18.55
N ALA A 619 3.61 26.74 19.64
CA ALA A 619 3.61 25.84 20.80
C ALA A 619 2.20 25.69 21.40
N PHE A 620 1.48 26.79 21.55
CA PHE A 620 0.11 26.79 22.04
C PHE A 620 -0.84 26.05 21.08
N GLN A 621 -0.65 26.21 19.77
CA GLN A 621 -1.43 25.52 18.75
C GLN A 621 -1.22 24.01 18.78
N ILE A 622 0.03 23.54 18.78
CA ILE A 622 0.34 22.10 18.83
C ILE A 622 -0.23 21.49 20.11
N LYS A 623 -0.14 22.18 21.26
CA LYS A 623 -0.77 21.72 22.50
C LYS A 623 -2.29 21.55 22.37
N ASN A 624 -2.96 22.40 21.61
CA ASN A 624 -4.40 22.27 21.37
C ASN A 624 -4.72 21.15 20.38
N GLU A 625 -3.86 20.89 19.39
CA GLU A 625 -4.00 19.71 18.53
C GLU A 625 -3.91 18.42 19.33
N TYR A 626 -2.93 18.30 20.23
CA TYR A 626 -2.91 17.18 21.18
C TYR A 626 -4.21 17.07 21.98
N ALA A 627 -4.72 18.19 22.54
CA ALA A 627 -5.97 18.17 23.29
C ALA A 627 -7.20 17.76 22.46
N ARG A 628 -7.23 18.11 21.16
CA ARG A 628 -8.29 17.70 20.23
C ARG A 628 -8.25 16.19 19.99
N PHE A 629 -7.07 15.65 19.66
CA PHE A 629 -6.92 14.23 19.34
C PHE A 629 -6.92 13.33 20.59
N SER A 630 -6.54 13.86 21.76
CA SER A 630 -6.59 13.14 23.04
C SER A 630 -7.92 13.31 23.79
N LYS A 631 -8.95 13.89 23.17
CA LYS A 631 -10.27 14.15 23.79
C LYS A 631 -10.87 12.92 24.48
N TYR A 632 -10.62 11.73 23.94
CA TYR A 632 -11.11 10.45 24.46
C TYR A 632 -10.06 9.64 25.23
N MET A 633 -8.94 10.27 25.59
CA MET A 633 -7.83 9.66 26.34
C MET A 633 -7.63 10.41 27.67
N PRO A 634 -8.46 10.15 28.70
CA PRO A 634 -8.51 10.97 29.92
C PRO A 634 -7.20 10.98 30.73
N ASP A 635 -6.40 9.92 30.60
CA ASP A 635 -5.14 9.77 31.31
C ASP A 635 -3.97 10.50 30.63
N VAL A 636 -4.17 11.05 29.42
CA VAL A 636 -3.12 11.78 28.69
C VAL A 636 -3.17 13.27 29.04
N ARG A 637 -2.08 13.77 29.63
CA ARG A 637 -1.93 15.18 30.01
C ARG A 637 -0.90 15.86 29.10
N THR A 638 -1.28 16.99 28.51
CA THR A 638 -0.41 17.79 27.64
C THR A 638 -0.30 19.22 28.14
N CYS A 639 0.92 19.74 28.24
CA CYS A 639 1.19 21.12 28.64
C CYS A 639 2.15 21.82 27.68
N VAL A 640 2.16 23.15 27.75
CA VAL A 640 2.98 24.01 26.91
C VAL A 640 3.89 24.90 27.75
N PHE A 641 5.17 24.97 27.41
CA PHE A 641 6.16 25.80 28.12
C PHE A 641 6.92 26.73 27.17
N TYR A 642 6.83 28.04 27.40
CA TYR A 642 7.53 29.03 26.60
C TYR A 642 7.92 30.27 27.39
N GLY A 643 8.85 31.08 26.86
CA GLY A 643 9.30 32.32 27.49
C GLY A 643 8.20 33.39 27.63
N GLY A 644 8.34 34.31 28.58
CA GLY A 644 7.38 35.41 28.79
C GLY A 644 6.22 35.11 29.74
N THR A 645 6.13 33.89 30.25
CA THR A 645 5.26 33.52 31.39
C THR A 645 6.10 33.25 32.65
N PRO A 646 5.53 33.37 33.86
CA PRO A 646 6.26 33.05 35.09
C PRO A 646 6.73 31.59 35.13
N VAL A 647 8.06 31.38 35.16
CA VAL A 647 8.69 30.03 35.24
C VAL A 647 8.23 29.27 36.49
N ARG A 648 7.92 29.97 37.57
CA ARG A 648 7.46 29.37 38.83
C ARG A 648 6.26 28.43 38.62
N ASN A 649 5.33 28.79 37.74
CA ASN A 649 4.15 27.98 37.47
C ASN A 649 4.53 26.66 36.78
N ASP A 650 5.48 26.69 35.86
CA ASP A 650 5.99 25.50 35.18
C ASP A 650 6.68 24.56 36.18
N ILE A 651 7.47 25.12 37.11
CA ILE A 651 8.16 24.38 38.17
C ILE A 651 7.16 23.70 39.10
N GLU A 652 6.14 24.42 39.56
CA GLU A 652 5.11 23.88 40.46
C GLU A 652 4.31 22.75 39.80
N LEU A 653 4.00 22.88 38.50
CA LEU A 653 3.32 21.84 37.72
C LEU A 653 4.17 20.58 37.59
N LEU A 654 5.45 20.71 37.22
CA LEU A 654 6.37 19.58 37.02
C LEU A 654 6.72 18.84 38.32
N LYS A 655 6.67 19.52 39.47
CA LYS A 655 6.90 18.88 40.79
C LYS A 655 5.75 18.00 41.25
N ASN A 656 4.53 18.26 40.79
CA ASN A 656 3.36 17.48 41.17
C ASN A 656 3.23 16.27 40.22
N LYS A 657 3.48 15.06 40.73
CA LYS A 657 3.45 13.83 39.91
C LYS A 657 2.10 13.57 39.24
N GLU A 658 0.99 13.82 39.93
CA GLU A 658 -0.37 13.61 39.41
C GLU A 658 -0.76 14.65 38.35
N LYS A 659 -0.12 15.83 38.38
CA LYS A 659 -0.37 16.91 37.41
C LYS A 659 0.70 17.02 36.33
N CYS A 660 1.79 16.28 36.45
CA CYS A 660 2.89 16.30 35.50
C CYS A 660 2.38 15.87 34.12
N PRO A 661 2.68 16.64 33.06
CA PRO A 661 2.26 16.29 31.70
C PRO A 661 3.05 15.09 31.16
N HIS A 662 2.39 14.21 30.42
CA HIS A 662 3.04 13.13 29.67
C HIS A 662 3.66 13.64 28.36
N ILE A 663 3.09 14.73 27.83
CA ILE A 663 3.47 15.37 26.57
C ILE A 663 3.77 16.84 26.84
N ILE A 664 4.98 17.29 26.49
CA ILE A 664 5.39 18.68 26.59
C ILE A 664 5.58 19.26 25.19
N VAL A 665 4.96 20.40 24.94
CA VAL A 665 5.24 21.26 23.79
C VAL A 665 5.97 22.51 24.26
N ALA A 666 7.12 22.85 23.70
CA ALA A 666 7.89 23.98 24.23
C ALA A 666 8.75 24.73 23.21
N THR A 667 9.07 25.99 23.52
CA THR A 667 10.15 26.71 22.82
C THR A 667 11.52 26.29 23.38
N PRO A 668 12.57 26.13 22.54
CA PRO A 668 13.87 25.58 22.95
C PRO A 668 14.45 26.20 24.23
N GLY A 669 14.50 27.53 24.33
CA GLY A 669 15.13 28.19 25.48
C GLY A 669 14.44 27.93 26.83
N ARG A 670 13.09 27.90 26.87
CA ARG A 670 12.35 27.56 28.11
C ARG A 670 12.54 26.10 28.47
N LEU A 671 12.50 25.20 27.49
CA LEU A 671 12.71 23.77 27.70
C LEU A 671 14.12 23.49 28.23
N ASN A 672 15.14 24.07 27.59
CA ASN A 672 16.53 23.93 28.00
C ASN A 672 16.74 24.45 29.42
N ALA A 673 16.14 25.59 29.80
CA ALA A 673 16.20 26.09 31.18
C ALA A 673 15.64 25.08 32.19
N LEU A 674 14.47 24.49 31.92
CA LEU A 674 13.84 23.51 32.82
C LEU A 674 14.65 22.20 32.93
N VAL A 675 15.29 21.75 31.84
CA VAL A 675 16.16 20.56 31.82
C VAL A 675 17.48 20.83 32.54
N ARG A 676 18.14 21.94 32.21
CA ARG A 676 19.42 22.36 32.80
C ARG A 676 19.31 22.56 34.30
N ASP A 677 18.22 23.17 34.75
CA ASP A 677 17.96 23.43 36.17
C ASP A 677 17.41 22.18 36.90
N LYS A 678 17.37 21.02 36.21
CA LYS A 678 16.94 19.70 36.72
C LYS A 678 15.51 19.67 37.25
N VAL A 679 14.68 20.61 36.81
CA VAL A 679 13.24 20.65 37.12
C VAL A 679 12.51 19.61 36.28
N LEU A 680 12.81 19.57 34.98
CA LEU A 680 12.24 18.61 34.04
C LEU A 680 13.16 17.39 33.91
N ARG A 681 12.64 16.21 34.27
CA ARG A 681 13.31 14.93 34.04
C ARG A 681 12.96 14.41 32.66
N VAL A 682 13.97 14.16 31.84
CA VAL A 682 13.80 13.70 30.45
C VAL A 682 14.24 12.25 30.21
N GLY A 683 14.48 11.49 31.29
CA GLY A 683 14.96 10.10 31.21
C GLY A 683 13.95 9.09 30.68
N SER A 684 12.65 9.43 30.68
CA SER A 684 11.58 8.59 30.15
C SER A 684 11.13 9.00 28.73
N VAL A 685 11.82 9.96 28.11
CA VAL A 685 11.42 10.47 26.78
C VAL A 685 11.66 9.39 25.73
N LYS A 686 10.56 8.98 25.08
CA LYS A 686 10.54 8.00 23.99
C LYS A 686 10.42 8.67 22.62
N HIS A 687 9.89 9.90 22.57
CA HIS A 687 9.63 10.62 21.32
C HIS A 687 10.18 12.05 21.39
N PHE A 688 10.99 12.42 20.39
CA PHE A 688 11.59 13.74 20.26
C PHE A 688 11.21 14.36 18.91
N VAL A 689 10.39 15.41 18.94
CA VAL A 689 9.78 15.99 17.74
C VAL A 689 10.21 17.44 17.55
N LEU A 690 10.60 17.81 16.34
CA LEU A 690 10.84 19.19 15.93
C LEU A 690 9.84 19.60 14.84
N ASP A 691 9.01 20.61 15.12
CA ASP A 691 8.12 21.23 14.11
C ASP A 691 8.66 22.60 13.70
N GLU A 692 8.67 22.87 12.39
CA GLU A 692 9.43 23.97 11.74
C GLU A 692 10.93 23.86 12.09
N CYS A 693 11.49 22.66 11.85
CA CYS A 693 12.85 22.30 12.26
C CYS A 693 13.96 23.12 11.59
N ASP A 694 13.73 23.61 10.36
CA ASP A 694 14.64 24.50 9.63
C ASP A 694 14.93 25.78 10.41
N LYS A 695 13.90 26.51 10.84
CA LYS A 695 14.07 27.76 11.60
C LYS A 695 14.85 27.55 12.88
N MET A 696 14.57 26.45 13.58
CA MET A 696 15.23 26.17 14.85
C MET A 696 16.69 25.72 14.69
N LEU A 697 17.01 25.01 13.60
CA LEU A 697 18.35 24.48 13.36
C LEU A 697 19.25 25.48 12.59
N GLU A 698 18.68 26.45 11.88
CA GLU A 698 19.39 27.58 11.28
C GLU A 698 19.91 28.56 12.34
N ALA A 699 19.09 28.88 13.34
CA ALA A 699 19.46 29.80 14.40
C ALA A 699 20.42 29.15 15.41
N ILE A 700 21.63 29.70 15.54
CA ILE A 700 22.72 29.11 16.32
C ILE A 700 22.35 28.92 17.80
N ASP A 701 21.66 29.89 18.39
CA ASP A 701 21.19 29.88 19.78
C ASP A 701 20.14 28.78 20.01
N MET A 702 19.09 28.73 19.19
CA MET A 702 18.05 27.71 19.29
C MET A 702 18.59 26.30 19.00
N ARG A 703 19.49 26.17 18.01
CA ARG A 703 20.15 24.91 17.68
C ARG A 703 20.95 24.38 18.87
N ARG A 704 21.67 25.26 19.58
CA ARG A 704 22.42 24.90 20.77
C ARG A 704 21.49 24.38 21.87
N ASP A 705 20.40 25.11 22.15
CA ASP A 705 19.41 24.70 23.14
C ASP A 705 18.81 23.32 22.83
N ILE A 706 18.44 23.07 21.56
CA ILE A 706 17.92 21.78 21.10
C ILE A 706 18.92 20.66 21.31
N GLN A 707 20.20 20.89 20.97
CA GLN A 707 21.25 19.89 21.15
C GLN A 707 21.50 19.58 22.63
N GLU A 708 21.46 20.58 23.51
CA GLU A 708 21.60 20.38 24.96
C GLU A 708 20.46 19.51 25.50
N VAL A 709 19.21 19.80 25.13
CA VAL A 709 18.05 18.97 25.51
C VAL A 709 18.15 17.57 24.90
N PHE A 710 18.49 17.44 23.61
CA PHE A 710 18.59 16.15 22.95
C PHE A 710 19.62 15.23 23.60
N ARG A 711 20.78 15.76 24.00
CA ARG A 711 21.82 15.00 24.71
C ARG A 711 21.39 14.56 26.12
N ALA A 712 20.45 15.27 26.74
CA ALA A 712 19.92 14.90 28.05
C ALA A 712 18.87 13.77 27.99
N THR A 713 18.24 13.54 26.83
CA THR A 713 17.27 12.44 26.60
C THR A 713 17.97 11.07 26.35
N PRO A 714 17.27 9.93 26.53
CA PRO A 714 17.80 8.61 26.22
C PRO A 714 18.35 8.47 24.78
N HIS A 715 19.33 7.59 24.59
CA HIS A 715 19.85 7.30 23.25
C HIS A 715 18.82 6.63 22.35
N GLN A 716 18.05 5.69 22.89
CA GLN A 716 16.98 4.99 22.19
C GLN A 716 15.67 5.79 22.34
N LYS A 717 15.31 6.51 21.29
CA LYS A 717 14.08 7.30 21.16
C LYS A 717 13.78 7.51 19.69
N GLN A 718 12.51 7.65 19.33
CA GLN A 718 12.09 8.01 17.99
C GLN A 718 12.23 9.52 17.79
N VAL A 719 12.80 9.93 16.66
CA VAL A 719 13.01 11.32 16.28
C VAL A 719 12.21 11.65 15.03
N MET A 720 11.38 12.70 15.10
CA MET A 720 10.58 13.14 13.96
C MET A 720 10.75 14.64 13.73
N MET A 721 10.96 15.05 12.48
CA MET A 721 11.22 16.43 12.10
C MET A 721 10.35 16.83 10.92
N PHE A 722 9.67 17.96 11.06
CA PHE A 722 8.74 18.49 10.07
C PHE A 722 9.06 19.93 9.75
N SER A 723 9.00 20.31 8.47
CA SER A 723 9.01 21.71 8.05
C SER A 723 8.26 21.89 6.72
N ALA A 724 7.85 23.13 6.43
CA ALA A 724 7.41 23.50 5.09
C ALA A 724 8.57 23.60 4.09
N THR A 725 9.77 23.90 4.59
CA THR A 725 10.95 24.24 3.79
C THR A 725 12.18 23.54 4.37
N LEU A 726 12.88 22.72 3.58
CA LEU A 726 14.15 22.10 3.98
C LEU A 726 15.17 22.24 2.86
N ASN A 727 16.02 23.26 2.96
CA ASN A 727 17.15 23.43 2.05
C ASN A 727 18.18 22.29 2.19
N ASN A 728 19.05 22.16 1.19
CA ASN A 728 20.06 21.10 1.15
C ASN A 728 21.14 21.22 2.24
N GLU A 729 21.28 22.38 2.89
CA GLU A 729 22.25 22.60 3.97
C GLU A 729 21.74 22.11 5.33
N ILE A 730 20.43 22.20 5.57
CA ILE A 730 19.80 21.81 6.83
C ILE A 730 19.51 20.30 6.89
N ARG A 731 19.21 19.64 5.76
CA ARG A 731 18.92 18.18 5.74
C ARG A 731 20.01 17.34 6.40
N PRO A 732 21.32 17.53 6.12
CA PRO A 732 22.38 16.80 6.81
C PRO A 732 22.44 17.10 8.31
N ILE A 733 22.04 18.30 8.74
CA ILE A 733 21.99 18.67 10.16
C ILE A 733 20.86 17.91 10.85
N CYS A 734 19.67 17.84 10.26
CA CYS A 734 18.54 17.05 10.77
C CYS A 734 18.94 15.57 10.95
N LYS A 735 19.54 14.97 9.91
CA LYS A 735 19.95 13.54 9.93
C LYS A 735 20.92 13.19 11.06
N LYS A 736 21.71 14.14 11.58
CA LYS A 736 22.61 13.90 12.74
C LYS A 736 21.87 13.59 14.04
N PHE A 737 20.59 13.90 14.13
CA PHE A 737 19.76 13.56 15.29
C PHE A 737 19.05 12.21 15.14
N MET A 738 19.11 11.58 13.96
CA MET A 738 18.17 10.52 13.57
C MET A 738 18.88 9.21 13.23
N GLN A 739 18.16 8.10 13.31
CA GLN A 739 18.62 6.75 12.94
C GLN A 739 17.81 6.24 11.73
N ASN A 740 18.45 6.24 10.55
CA ASN A 740 17.86 5.77 9.29
C ASN A 740 16.42 6.30 9.02
N PRO A 741 16.23 7.63 8.95
CA PRO A 741 14.90 8.22 8.86
C PRO A 741 14.21 7.96 7.51
N LEU A 742 12.88 7.88 7.51
CA LEU A 742 12.07 8.07 6.32
C LEU A 742 12.25 9.50 5.82
N GLU A 743 12.63 9.65 4.56
CA GLU A 743 12.81 10.97 3.96
C GLU A 743 11.69 11.25 2.97
N ILE A 744 10.87 12.27 3.27
CA ILE A 744 9.77 12.69 2.41
C ILE A 744 9.98 14.15 2.05
N TYR A 745 10.20 14.41 0.76
CA TYR A 745 10.38 15.74 0.20
C TYR A 745 9.34 15.97 -0.90
N VAL A 746 8.25 16.63 -0.55
CA VAL A 746 7.17 16.96 -1.50
C VAL A 746 7.58 18.20 -2.32
N ASP A 747 7.46 18.11 -3.65
CA ASP A 747 7.72 19.18 -4.63
C ASP A 747 9.15 19.76 -4.66
N ASP A 748 10.16 18.91 -4.45
CA ASP A 748 11.56 19.35 -4.26
C ASP A 748 12.29 19.83 -5.53
N GLU A 749 11.82 19.44 -6.72
CA GLU A 749 12.51 19.68 -8.00
C GLU A 749 11.65 20.35 -9.09
N THR A 750 10.40 20.70 -8.79
CA THR A 750 9.48 21.40 -9.69
C THR A 750 9.13 22.77 -9.10
N LYS A 751 8.82 23.78 -9.94
CA LYS A 751 8.30 25.06 -9.44
C LYS A 751 7.15 24.77 -8.47
N LEU A 752 7.19 25.37 -7.28
CA LEU A 752 6.20 25.11 -6.24
C LEU A 752 4.83 25.58 -6.75
N THR A 753 3.93 24.64 -7.09
CA THR A 753 2.55 24.95 -7.47
C THR A 753 1.68 25.05 -6.22
N LEU A 754 1.21 26.25 -5.89
CA LEU A 754 0.23 26.43 -4.82
C LEU A 754 -1.17 26.13 -5.38
N HIS A 755 -1.50 24.84 -5.50
CA HIS A 755 -2.81 24.38 -5.97
C HIS A 755 -3.95 25.03 -5.16
N GLY A 756 -4.90 25.65 -5.86
CA GLY A 756 -6.02 26.35 -5.24
C GLY A 756 -5.75 27.82 -4.88
N LEU A 757 -4.53 28.33 -4.99
CA LEU A 757 -4.20 29.73 -4.71
C LEU A 757 -3.94 30.53 -6.00
N GLN A 758 -4.77 31.54 -6.27
CA GLN A 758 -4.50 32.55 -7.29
C GLN A 758 -3.52 33.58 -6.75
N GLN A 759 -2.45 33.85 -7.48
CA GLN A 759 -1.37 34.74 -7.06
C GLN A 759 -1.28 35.92 -8.04
N HIS A 760 -1.47 37.13 -7.53
CA HIS A 760 -1.38 38.37 -8.29
C HIS A 760 -0.42 39.35 -7.63
N TYR A 761 0.08 40.29 -8.42
CA TYR A 761 0.81 41.45 -7.91
C TYR A 761 0.26 42.73 -8.53
N VAL A 762 0.45 43.83 -7.83
CA VAL A 762 0.13 45.18 -8.29
C VAL A 762 1.39 46.02 -8.16
N LYS A 763 1.81 46.66 -9.25
CA LYS A 763 2.86 47.68 -9.22
C LYS A 763 2.22 49.04 -8.95
N LEU A 764 2.65 49.71 -7.88
CA LEU A 764 2.12 51.02 -7.50
C LEU A 764 3.11 51.81 -6.66
N GLU A 765 3.00 53.13 -6.68
CA GLU A 765 3.76 54.01 -5.80
C GLU A 765 3.38 53.77 -4.31
N GLU A 766 4.33 53.96 -3.40
CA GLU A 766 4.12 53.73 -1.95
C GLU A 766 2.94 54.54 -1.40
N SER A 767 2.73 55.76 -1.90
CA SER A 767 1.62 56.64 -1.52
C SER A 767 0.23 56.12 -1.95
N ALA A 768 0.16 55.23 -2.94
CA ALA A 768 -1.08 54.67 -3.45
C ALA A 768 -1.54 53.39 -2.73
N LYS A 769 -0.69 52.79 -1.86
CA LYS A 769 -0.98 51.50 -1.22
C LYS A 769 -2.24 51.48 -0.38
N ASN A 770 -2.47 52.50 0.45
CA ASN A 770 -3.66 52.58 1.30
C ASN A 770 -4.95 52.64 0.46
N ARG A 771 -4.96 53.50 -0.58
CA ARG A 771 -6.12 53.64 -1.48
C ARG A 771 -6.39 52.33 -2.20
N LYS A 772 -5.36 51.71 -2.79
CA LYS A 772 -5.52 50.46 -3.54
C LYS A 772 -5.98 49.30 -2.63
N LEU A 773 -5.48 49.24 -1.39
CA LEU A 773 -5.94 48.23 -0.42
C LEU A 773 -7.42 48.39 -0.10
N ASN A 774 -7.88 49.61 0.19
CA ASN A 774 -9.29 49.88 0.47
C ASN A 774 -10.16 49.53 -0.74
N ASP A 775 -9.78 49.98 -1.94
CA ASP A 775 -10.51 49.65 -3.17
C ASP A 775 -10.63 48.12 -3.34
N LEU A 776 -9.55 47.37 -3.11
CA LEU A 776 -9.56 45.91 -3.21
C LEU A 776 -10.40 45.25 -2.11
N LEU A 777 -10.37 45.76 -0.88
CA LEU A 777 -11.21 45.25 0.22
C LEU A 777 -12.71 45.51 -0.02
N ASP A 778 -13.08 46.61 -0.69
CA ASP A 778 -14.47 46.89 -1.05
C ASP A 778 -14.95 46.06 -2.24
N THR A 779 -14.06 45.79 -3.19
CA THR A 779 -14.44 45.10 -4.44
C THR A 779 -14.38 43.57 -4.33
N LEU A 780 -13.49 43.02 -3.49
CA LEU A 780 -13.32 41.57 -3.36
C LEU A 780 -14.30 40.98 -2.35
N GLU A 781 -14.99 39.91 -2.74
CA GLU A 781 -15.70 39.06 -1.78
C GLU A 781 -14.72 38.15 -1.03
N PHE A 782 -14.63 38.31 0.29
CA PHE A 782 -13.74 37.50 1.14
C PHE A 782 -14.42 37.05 2.45
N ASN A 783 -13.98 35.91 3.00
CA ASN A 783 -14.40 35.46 4.32
C ASN A 783 -13.55 36.15 5.41
N GLN A 784 -12.24 35.87 5.39
CA GLN A 784 -11.25 36.54 6.21
C GLN A 784 -10.01 36.90 5.40
N VAL A 785 -9.40 38.02 5.79
CA VAL A 785 -8.21 38.58 5.15
C VAL A 785 -7.06 38.68 6.16
N VAL A 786 -5.86 38.34 5.71
CA VAL A 786 -4.62 38.67 6.43
C VAL A 786 -3.79 39.65 5.59
N ILE A 787 -3.32 40.72 6.22
CA ILE A 787 -2.54 41.80 5.62
C ILE A 787 -1.17 41.83 6.28
N PHE A 788 -0.13 41.51 5.52
CA PHE A 788 1.24 41.48 6.02
C PHE A 788 1.98 42.79 5.74
N VAL A 789 2.61 43.32 6.80
CA VAL A 789 3.42 44.55 6.77
C VAL A 789 4.80 44.30 7.37
N LYS A 790 5.78 45.13 7.00
CA LYS A 790 7.19 44.94 7.39
C LYS A 790 7.55 45.35 8.81
N SER A 791 6.72 46.16 9.49
CA SER A 791 7.04 46.67 10.84
C SER A 791 5.84 46.78 11.78
N ILE A 792 6.13 46.77 13.08
CA ILE A 792 5.14 46.93 14.17
C ILE A 792 4.38 48.25 14.04
N GLN A 793 5.10 49.34 13.77
CA GLN A 793 4.51 50.68 13.64
C GLN A 793 3.52 50.72 12.47
N ARG A 794 3.89 50.14 11.32
CA ARG A 794 2.99 50.04 10.16
C ARG A 794 1.77 49.18 10.44
N ALA A 795 1.93 48.09 11.19
CA ALA A 795 0.82 47.21 11.52
C ALA A 795 -0.23 47.93 12.36
N SER A 796 0.21 48.64 13.40
CA SER A 796 -0.68 49.43 14.27
C SER A 796 -1.33 50.59 13.53
N GLU A 797 -0.59 51.29 12.67
CA GLU A 797 -1.11 52.43 11.94
C GLU A 797 -2.10 52.03 10.84
N LEU A 798 -1.80 50.96 10.08
CA LEU A 798 -2.73 50.45 9.07
C LEU A 798 -4.02 49.92 9.71
N ASP A 799 -3.92 49.22 10.85
CA ASP A 799 -5.11 48.77 11.60
C ASP A 799 -5.94 49.94 12.14
N ARG A 800 -5.30 51.06 12.54
CA ARG A 800 -6.01 52.29 12.91
C ARG A 800 -6.79 52.85 11.71
N LEU A 801 -6.13 52.99 10.56
CA LEU A 801 -6.73 53.52 9.33
C LEU A 801 -7.89 52.65 8.84
N LEU A 802 -7.74 51.31 8.86
CA LEU A 802 -8.80 50.39 8.49
C LEU A 802 -10.02 50.51 9.41
N ARG A 803 -9.81 50.63 10.72
CA ARG A 803 -10.90 50.85 11.69
C ARG A 803 -11.60 52.19 11.48
N GLU A 804 -10.87 53.24 11.12
CA GLU A 804 -11.45 54.54 10.75
C GLU A 804 -12.28 54.48 9.46
N CYS A 805 -11.91 53.58 8.54
CA CYS A 805 -12.69 53.27 7.35
C CYS A 805 -13.83 52.24 7.62
N ASN A 806 -14.19 51.99 8.88
CA ASN A 806 -15.20 51.02 9.33
C ASN A 806 -14.92 49.55 8.96
N PHE A 807 -13.69 49.19 8.62
CA PHE A 807 -13.31 47.79 8.49
C PHE A 807 -13.10 47.14 9.86
N PRO A 808 -13.69 45.96 10.14
CA PRO A 808 -13.54 45.26 11.41
C PRO A 808 -12.18 44.54 11.50
N SER A 809 -11.10 45.31 11.60
CA SER A 809 -9.73 44.81 11.65
C SER A 809 -9.19 44.59 13.07
N VAL A 810 -8.15 43.75 13.16
CA VAL A 810 -7.34 43.53 14.37
C VAL A 810 -5.85 43.48 14.03
N CYS A 811 -5.02 44.10 14.85
CA CYS A 811 -3.56 44.06 14.69
C CYS A 811 -2.88 43.03 15.61
N ILE A 812 -1.97 42.22 15.06
CA ILE A 812 -1.16 41.24 15.79
C ILE A 812 0.33 41.38 15.42
N HIS A 813 1.18 41.70 16.40
CA HIS A 813 2.61 41.87 16.18
C HIS A 813 3.43 41.57 17.46
N GLY A 814 4.76 41.40 17.32
CA GLY A 814 5.66 41.01 18.41
C GLY A 814 5.68 41.96 19.63
N GLY A 815 5.39 43.26 19.45
CA GLY A 815 5.34 44.24 20.54
C GLY A 815 4.12 44.19 21.47
N LEU A 816 3.11 43.36 21.18
CA LEU A 816 1.96 43.19 22.07
C LEU A 816 2.29 42.23 23.23
N PRO A 817 1.72 42.46 24.42
CA PRO A 817 1.74 41.48 25.51
C PRO A 817 1.24 40.11 25.05
N GLN A 818 1.79 39.04 25.60
CA GLN A 818 1.49 37.68 25.15
C GLN A 818 0.00 37.34 25.25
N GLU A 819 -0.64 37.72 26.35
CA GLU A 819 -2.06 37.48 26.60
C GLU A 819 -2.94 38.19 25.55
N ASP A 820 -2.59 39.42 25.21
CA ASP A 820 -3.27 40.20 24.18
C ASP A 820 -3.11 39.57 22.79
N ARG A 821 -1.91 39.08 22.45
CA ARG A 821 -1.69 38.37 21.17
C ARG A 821 -2.57 37.14 21.05
N ILE A 822 -2.63 36.32 22.11
CA ILE A 822 -3.45 35.10 22.14
C ILE A 822 -4.94 35.45 22.08
N SER A 823 -5.38 36.47 22.81
CA SER A 823 -6.78 36.93 22.82
C SER A 823 -7.21 37.45 21.44
N ARG A 824 -6.41 38.32 20.82
CA ARG A 824 -6.66 38.83 19.47
C ARG A 824 -6.64 37.74 18.41
N TYR A 825 -5.69 36.81 18.51
CA TYR A 825 -5.64 35.63 17.65
C TYR A 825 -6.91 34.78 17.77
N LYS A 826 -7.36 34.47 19.00
CA LYS A 826 -8.63 33.76 19.22
C LYS A 826 -9.81 34.50 18.60
N SER A 827 -9.91 35.80 18.83
CA SER A 827 -10.96 36.64 18.26
C SER A 827 -11.00 36.56 16.73
N PHE A 828 -9.84 36.61 16.08
CA PHE A 828 -9.75 36.43 14.64
C PHE A 828 -10.11 34.99 14.21
N LYS A 829 -9.59 33.96 14.89
CA LYS A 829 -9.87 32.55 14.57
C LYS A 829 -11.35 32.18 14.74
N GLU A 830 -12.02 32.73 15.75
CA GLU A 830 -13.45 32.53 16.04
C GLU A 830 -14.36 33.39 15.14
N PHE A 831 -13.80 34.08 14.14
CA PHE A 831 -14.52 34.89 13.16
C PHE A 831 -15.17 36.16 13.73
N ASN A 832 -14.78 36.60 14.93
CA ASN A 832 -15.23 37.87 15.51
C ASN A 832 -14.63 39.09 14.79
N LYS A 833 -13.49 38.91 14.11
CA LYS A 833 -12.82 39.89 13.26
C LYS A 833 -12.55 39.26 11.89
N ARG A 834 -12.82 40.01 10.81
CA ARG A 834 -12.66 39.52 9.44
C ARG A 834 -11.32 39.92 8.81
N ILE A 835 -10.65 40.94 9.34
CA ILE A 835 -9.37 41.43 8.81
C ILE A 835 -8.30 41.38 9.91
N CYS A 836 -7.14 40.82 9.61
CA CYS A 836 -5.98 40.83 10.50
C CYS A 836 -4.78 41.52 9.84
N VAL A 837 -4.24 42.55 10.48
CA VAL A 837 -2.98 43.18 10.08
C VAL A 837 -1.85 42.63 10.94
N ALA A 838 -0.79 42.14 10.32
CA ALA A 838 0.29 41.49 11.07
C ALA A 838 1.68 41.64 10.44
N THR A 839 2.71 41.45 11.28
CA THR A 839 4.09 41.26 10.82
C THR A 839 4.37 39.78 10.57
N ASP A 840 5.57 39.44 10.07
CA ASP A 840 5.99 38.05 9.79
C ASP A 840 5.93 37.10 10.99
N VAL A 841 5.86 37.64 12.21
CA VAL A 841 5.59 36.88 13.44
C VAL A 841 4.28 36.08 13.33
N PHE A 842 3.32 36.56 12.53
CA PHE A 842 2.04 35.90 12.30
C PHE A 842 2.02 34.97 11.07
N GLY A 843 3.06 35.00 10.23
CA GLY A 843 3.08 34.25 8.95
C GLY A 843 3.36 32.75 9.10
N ARG A 844 4.11 32.35 10.13
CA ARG A 844 4.62 30.97 10.28
C ARG A 844 3.86 30.20 11.38
N GLY A 845 3.66 28.89 11.19
CA GLY A 845 2.96 28.01 12.14
C GLY A 845 1.44 28.19 12.36
N ILE A 846 0.83 29.35 12.07
CA ILE A 846 -0.53 29.67 12.54
C ILE A 846 -1.67 29.09 11.68
N ASP A 847 -2.54 28.25 12.25
CA ASP A 847 -3.64 27.60 11.52
C ASP A 847 -4.99 28.33 11.62
N ILE A 848 -5.44 28.89 10.48
CA ILE A 848 -6.68 29.67 10.33
C ILE A 848 -7.39 29.21 9.07
N GLU A 849 -8.42 28.38 9.24
CA GLU A 849 -9.11 27.67 8.16
C GLU A 849 -9.91 28.58 7.21
N ARG A 850 -10.34 29.76 7.69
CA ARG A 850 -11.29 30.65 6.98
C ARG A 850 -10.63 31.79 6.21
N VAL A 851 -9.30 31.87 6.20
CA VAL A 851 -8.58 32.88 5.41
C VAL A 851 -8.58 32.45 3.95
N ASN A 852 -9.23 33.26 3.10
CA ASN A 852 -9.24 33.03 1.66
C ASN A 852 -8.54 34.16 0.88
N VAL A 853 -8.18 35.27 1.52
CA VAL A 853 -7.44 36.36 0.89
C VAL A 853 -6.22 36.78 1.72
N VAL A 854 -5.06 36.92 1.07
CA VAL A 854 -3.82 37.40 1.69
C VAL A 854 -3.28 38.60 0.91
N PHE A 855 -3.10 39.73 1.59
CA PHE A 855 -2.39 40.89 1.06
C PHE A 855 -0.97 40.95 1.59
N ASN A 856 0.03 40.94 0.71
CA ASN A 856 1.36 41.41 1.04
C ASN A 856 1.41 42.91 0.79
N TYR A 857 0.97 43.69 1.79
CA TYR A 857 0.98 45.15 1.73
C TYR A 857 2.42 45.67 1.62
N ASP A 858 3.34 45.02 2.32
CA ASP A 858 4.77 45.10 2.07
C ASP A 858 5.28 43.79 1.47
N THR A 859 6.06 43.88 0.38
CA THR A 859 6.73 42.74 -0.24
C THR A 859 7.51 41.94 0.81
N PRO A 860 7.42 40.59 0.83
CA PRO A 860 8.19 39.77 1.76
C PRO A 860 9.70 39.90 1.52
N ALA A 861 10.52 39.51 2.50
CA ALA A 861 11.98 39.62 2.39
C ALA A 861 12.59 38.58 1.42
N ASP A 862 11.95 37.42 1.28
CA ASP A 862 12.43 36.27 0.53
C ASP A 862 11.28 35.34 0.12
N ALA A 863 11.58 34.36 -0.73
CA ALA A 863 10.60 33.42 -1.28
C ALA A 863 10.04 32.42 -0.25
N ASP A 864 10.79 32.06 0.79
CA ASP A 864 10.28 31.20 1.86
C ASP A 864 9.26 31.97 2.71
N THR A 865 9.57 33.22 3.04
CA THR A 865 8.66 34.12 3.75
C THR A 865 7.39 34.36 2.95
N TYR A 866 7.48 34.52 1.63
CA TYR A 866 6.31 34.56 0.75
C TYR A 866 5.44 33.31 0.91
N LEU A 867 6.02 32.11 0.78
CA LEU A 867 5.31 30.83 0.93
C LEU A 867 4.55 30.73 2.26
N HIS A 868 5.18 31.13 3.36
CA HIS A 868 4.54 31.08 4.67
C HIS A 868 3.38 32.06 4.80
N ARG A 869 3.49 33.27 4.24
CA ARG A 869 2.41 34.26 4.24
C ARG A 869 1.22 33.79 3.43
N VAL A 870 1.46 33.30 2.21
CA VAL A 870 0.38 32.97 1.26
C VAL A 870 -0.21 31.58 1.48
N GLY A 871 0.55 30.62 2.04
CA GLY A 871 0.11 29.27 2.37
C GLY A 871 -0.94 29.16 3.50
N ARG A 872 -1.54 30.29 3.88
CA ARG A 872 -2.70 30.40 4.78
C ARG A 872 -4.01 30.49 4.01
N ALA A 873 -3.97 30.99 2.77
CA ALA A 873 -5.10 30.95 1.84
C ALA A 873 -5.04 29.69 0.96
N GLY A 874 -6.19 29.19 0.53
CA GLY A 874 -6.28 28.03 -0.37
C GLY A 874 -6.07 26.67 0.30
N ARG A 875 -6.45 26.51 1.58
CA ARG A 875 -6.31 25.25 2.33
C ARG A 875 -7.48 24.28 2.06
N PHE A 876 -7.23 22.99 2.18
CA PHE A 876 -8.26 21.92 2.11
C PHE A 876 -9.13 21.96 0.83
N GLY A 877 -8.52 22.28 -0.32
CA GLY A 877 -9.24 22.32 -1.60
C GLY A 877 -10.06 23.60 -1.85
N THR A 878 -10.00 24.59 -0.95
CA THR A 878 -10.65 25.89 -1.15
C THR A 878 -9.85 26.79 -2.12
N ARG A 879 -10.54 27.66 -2.86
CA ARG A 879 -9.89 28.68 -3.69
C ARG A 879 -9.46 29.86 -2.83
N GLY A 880 -8.17 30.20 -2.87
CA GLY A 880 -7.59 31.36 -2.19
C GLY A 880 -7.04 32.38 -3.17
N LEU A 881 -6.87 33.63 -2.72
CA LEU A 881 -6.31 34.74 -3.48
C LEU A 881 -5.16 35.39 -2.69
N SER A 882 -4.02 35.62 -3.34
CA SER A 882 -2.91 36.40 -2.80
C SER A 882 -2.61 37.59 -3.71
N ILE A 883 -2.49 38.77 -3.13
CA ILE A 883 -2.14 40.01 -3.84
C ILE A 883 -0.91 40.64 -3.18
N THR A 884 0.16 40.84 -3.95
CA THR A 884 1.41 41.48 -3.49
C THR A 884 1.57 42.88 -4.07
N PHE A 885 1.81 43.87 -3.21
CA PHE A 885 2.10 45.24 -3.65
C PHE A 885 3.59 45.47 -3.82
N VAL A 886 3.97 45.90 -5.02
CA VAL A 886 5.35 46.15 -5.42
C VAL A 886 5.52 47.66 -5.63
N SER A 887 6.29 48.31 -4.76
CA SER A 887 6.45 49.78 -4.79
C SER A 887 7.88 50.28 -4.93
N SER A 888 8.86 49.38 -5.08
CA SER A 888 10.26 49.74 -5.25
C SER A 888 10.94 48.81 -6.27
N SER A 889 12.13 49.21 -6.75
CA SER A 889 12.96 48.33 -7.58
C SER A 889 13.42 47.08 -6.82
N THR A 890 13.74 47.22 -5.53
CA THR A 890 14.09 46.09 -4.65
C THR A 890 12.93 45.11 -4.49
N ASP A 891 11.70 45.61 -4.39
CA ASP A 891 10.49 44.77 -4.34
C ASP A 891 10.32 43.97 -5.64
N ALA A 892 10.66 44.57 -6.78
CA ALA A 892 10.61 43.88 -8.08
C ALA A 892 11.65 42.76 -8.17
N GLU A 893 12.88 42.97 -7.69
CA GLU A 893 13.91 41.91 -7.63
C GLU A 893 13.49 40.74 -6.74
N ILE A 894 12.80 41.02 -5.62
CA ILE A 894 12.28 39.95 -4.75
C ILE A 894 11.12 39.23 -5.43
N LEU A 895 10.23 39.95 -6.13
CA LEU A 895 9.16 39.34 -6.92
C LEU A 895 9.73 38.40 -7.99
N ASP A 896 10.79 38.79 -8.69
CA ASP A 896 11.45 37.96 -9.71
C ASP A 896 11.96 36.64 -9.09
N LYS A 897 12.62 36.70 -7.92
CA LYS A 897 13.04 35.50 -7.17
C LYS A 897 11.88 34.62 -6.73
N ILE A 898 10.73 35.23 -6.42
CA ILE A 898 9.50 34.48 -6.11
C ILE A 898 8.95 33.82 -7.39
N GLN A 899 8.94 34.51 -8.53
CA GLN A 899 8.47 33.99 -9.83
C GLN A 899 9.38 32.90 -10.42
N GLU A 900 10.67 32.90 -10.08
CA GLU A 900 11.57 31.80 -10.38
C GLU A 900 11.17 30.51 -9.65
N ARG A 901 10.70 30.65 -8.40
CA ARG A 901 10.39 29.52 -7.51
C ARG A 901 8.94 29.03 -7.58
N PHE A 902 7.99 29.87 -7.95
CA PHE A 902 6.54 29.57 -8.01
C PHE A 902 5.97 29.78 -9.42
N GLU A 903 4.97 28.99 -9.82
CA GLU A 903 4.22 29.24 -11.06
C GLU A 903 3.19 30.36 -10.86
N PHE A 904 3.38 31.50 -11.54
CA PHE A 904 2.40 32.59 -11.61
C PHE A 904 1.60 32.49 -12.92
N LYS A 905 0.28 32.67 -12.84
CA LYS A 905 -0.49 33.07 -14.02
C LYS A 905 -0.18 34.55 -14.25
N ASN A 906 0.58 34.86 -15.30
CA ASN A 906 0.98 36.22 -15.67
C ASN A 906 -0.22 37.09 -16.04
N ASN A 907 -0.95 37.59 -15.05
CA ASN A 907 -1.91 38.67 -15.21
C ASN A 907 -1.62 39.73 -14.14
N THR A 908 -1.12 40.88 -14.56
CA THR A 908 -1.33 42.15 -13.83
C THR A 908 -2.79 42.20 -13.42
N PHE A 909 -3.07 42.42 -12.14
CA PHE A 909 -4.44 42.45 -11.64
C PHE A 909 -5.20 43.61 -12.30
N ASP A 910 -6.00 43.30 -13.33
CA ASP A 910 -6.88 44.26 -13.99
C ASP A 910 -8.26 44.18 -13.33
N SER A 911 -8.79 45.33 -12.90
CA SER A 911 -10.02 45.44 -12.09
C SER A 911 -11.29 45.01 -12.84
N HIS A 912 -11.18 44.64 -14.11
CA HIS A 912 -12.28 44.19 -14.96
C HIS A 912 -12.57 42.68 -14.93
N PHE A 913 -11.87 41.90 -14.09
CA PHE A 913 -12.01 40.44 -14.02
C PHE A 913 -12.91 39.91 -12.88
N LEU A 914 -13.73 40.77 -12.27
CA LEU A 914 -14.72 40.36 -11.26
C LEU A 914 -16.02 39.88 -11.89
#